data_AF-A0A6B1I4C6-F1
#
_entry.id   AF-A0A6B1I4C6-F1
#
_cell.length_a   1.000
_cell.length_b   1.000
_cell.length_c   1.000
_cell.angle_alpha   90.00
_cell.angle_beta   90.00
_cell.angle_gamma   90.00
#
_symmetry.space_group_name_H-M   'P 1'
#
loop_
_entity.id
_entity.type
_entity.pdbx_description
1 polymer ?
#
loop_
_entity_poly.entity_id
_entity_poly.type
_entity_poly.pdbx_seq_one_letter_code
_entity_poly.pdbx_strand_id
1 'polypeptide(L)'
;APLVGSLPPHCQRDVDTLRRFVYTSVSQGSPAAPVSPVDFREVLLTGATGFIGRFLLHDLLQQHADLIVHCVVRADNADHGFERLRDALQHAEVWDEEFAPRIRVVVGDIAEVRFGLSEADFAALCQRIDAVYHFAAEISLATSYTAIRKLNTLSIRNVLELCLRTRFKHLFYASTMGVFPQYIFAFAHEFKRSSIDHQMQPDLTEMKRRFPIGLLGYSWSKLTSEQGLLFAQQAGMPLAIFRLPHTNISSTGFVRASDLAVNIFAAVLEAETMPEGFTFRSAHDESVDTLSRACTAISLNPRRRFTIYHCCNPQLDTYELELADFGTYLPEVPYESFKRVCQASGSSPLNGHWAVLDHFAKYWFSQDKPKDRLPISDRALQEDCPHPINWPGVFTKLRHSYRWVMAHPWQWPHPISYGRLDFNCLLTRAERYAEDHGVSFDRAYPTWLRRNLEQLVRAVNASDFMKLEENLPGVIYDFSRLLRNNAAFARERRQRPEIEREEITCPVFIVGINRTGTTFLHRLLARDERFWAPRVYEYAAPILSKEAYATIGGTPEDPRRAHVKERLGSSEVRERFKGVHDFDIDEPAEDFPILEMVFGSWTSTVRFRIPEFGRWLEVNGTRHSYAHHRRIMQHLTWQRRQRQLQHQGQWLFKMPIHLMELENLVQTYPDALFIQTHRSPVQFMGSWNSFVERARSIISDPQSRESLGAEQLDFMSGMMDRAVHFRETHPELEHRWMDVNYVDLIEDPFGVVHSIYKHFGWTLEQAAIDAMEDWQERQAEQRRQEKRHRYTLEDYGLTPEKVNAAFARYRDFITDRGIRSSRS
;
A
#
# COMPACT_ATOMS: atom_id res chain seq x y z
N ALA A 1 9.40 28.22 19.36
CA ALA A 1 10.22 28.25 20.59
C ALA A 1 11.63 28.73 20.27
N PRO A 2 12.34 29.40 21.19
CA PRO A 2 13.75 29.76 20.99
C PRO A 2 14.64 28.50 20.93
N LEU A 3 15.79 28.62 20.27
CA LEU A 3 16.83 27.59 20.32
C LEU A 3 17.34 27.40 21.75
N VAL A 4 17.47 26.16 22.19
CA VAL A 4 18.08 25.79 23.48
C VAL A 4 19.54 25.40 23.24
N GLY A 5 20.45 26.01 24.00
CA GLY A 5 21.90 25.81 23.88
C GLY A 5 22.58 26.78 22.90
N SER A 6 23.84 26.51 22.54
CA SER A 6 24.65 27.35 21.65
C SER A 6 25.04 26.63 20.36
N LEU A 7 25.09 27.34 19.25
CA LEU A 7 25.58 26.78 17.99
C LEU A 7 27.11 26.52 18.05
N PRO A 8 27.63 25.53 17.31
CA PRO A 8 29.06 25.40 17.09
C PRO A 8 29.65 26.70 16.49
N PRO A 9 30.91 27.07 16.79
CA PRO A 9 31.48 28.37 16.38
C PRO A 9 31.43 28.65 14.88
N HIS A 10 31.63 27.63 14.04
CA HIS A 10 31.53 27.77 12.59
C HIS A 10 30.09 28.05 12.13
N CYS A 11 29.10 27.42 12.75
CA CYS A 11 27.69 27.63 12.45
C CYS A 11 27.23 29.02 12.93
N GLN A 12 27.63 29.43 14.14
CA GLN A 12 27.29 30.75 14.66
C GLN A 12 27.79 31.88 13.75
N ARG A 13 29.06 31.81 13.31
CA ARG A 13 29.63 32.81 12.38
C ARG A 13 28.83 32.92 11.07
N ASP A 14 28.30 31.81 10.58
CA ASP A 14 27.53 31.79 9.33
C ASP A 14 26.13 32.36 9.53
N VAL A 15 25.47 32.04 10.64
CA VAL A 15 24.22 32.68 11.04
C VAL A 15 24.42 34.20 11.15
N ASP A 16 25.48 34.64 11.82
CA ASP A 16 25.76 36.08 12.00
C ASP A 16 26.02 36.78 10.66
N THR A 17 26.69 36.09 9.73
CA THR A 17 26.92 36.58 8.37
C THR A 17 25.60 36.76 7.61
N LEU A 18 24.72 35.76 7.65
CA LEU A 18 23.39 35.83 7.01
C LEU A 18 22.53 36.91 7.65
N ARG A 19 22.50 37.00 8.99
CA ARG A 19 21.75 38.04 9.72
C ARG A 19 22.22 39.44 9.37
N ARG A 20 23.54 39.66 9.32
CA ARG A 20 24.11 40.95 8.92
C ARG A 20 23.71 41.32 7.50
N PHE A 21 23.74 40.36 6.57
CA PHE A 21 23.30 40.58 5.21
C PHE A 21 21.82 40.99 5.12
N VAL A 22 20.93 40.28 5.82
CA VAL A 22 19.50 40.61 5.89
C VAL A 22 19.29 41.99 6.49
N TYR A 23 19.92 42.28 7.63
CA TYR A 23 19.82 43.57 8.30
C TYR A 23 20.23 44.72 7.38
N THR A 24 21.41 44.61 6.74
CA THR A 24 21.89 45.62 5.80
C THR A 24 20.94 45.80 4.61
N SER A 25 20.44 44.69 4.05
CA SER A 25 19.56 44.73 2.87
C SER A 25 18.23 45.42 3.17
N VAL A 26 17.61 45.12 4.31
CA VAL A 26 16.32 45.72 4.71
C VAL A 26 16.51 47.17 5.18
N SER A 27 17.66 47.51 5.76
CA SER A 27 17.96 48.88 6.22
C SER A 27 18.23 49.86 5.07
N GLN A 28 18.65 49.38 3.90
CA GLN A 28 18.93 50.22 2.72
C GLN A 28 17.66 50.66 1.96
N GLY A 29 16.49 50.11 2.33
CA GLY A 29 15.18 50.46 1.77
C GLY A 29 14.20 49.29 1.93
N SER A 30 12.95 49.59 2.32
CA SER A 30 11.94 48.54 2.50
C SER A 30 11.53 47.94 1.15
N PRO A 31 11.67 46.61 0.94
CA PRO A 31 11.19 45.97 -0.28
C PRO A 31 9.68 46.15 -0.44
N ALA A 32 9.20 46.22 -1.68
CA ALA A 32 7.77 46.18 -1.94
C ALA A 32 7.13 44.88 -1.40
N ALA A 33 5.81 44.94 -1.15
CA ALA A 33 5.06 43.79 -0.67
C ALA A 33 5.18 42.58 -1.62
N PRO A 34 5.15 41.35 -1.08
CA PRO A 34 5.18 40.14 -1.88
C PRO A 34 3.92 39.98 -2.72
N VAL A 35 4.05 39.28 -3.86
CA VAL A 35 2.91 38.85 -4.67
C VAL A 35 2.14 37.75 -3.92
N SER A 36 0.80 37.77 -4.00
CA SER A 36 -0.03 36.73 -3.41
C SER A 36 0.22 35.38 -4.09
N PRO A 37 0.22 34.24 -3.36
CA PRO A 37 0.45 32.93 -3.97
C PRO A 37 -0.47 32.56 -5.14
N VAL A 38 -1.70 33.07 -5.17
CA VAL A 38 -2.65 32.83 -6.27
C VAL A 38 -2.33 33.62 -7.55
N ASP A 39 -1.45 34.61 -7.44
CA ASP A 39 -1.05 35.50 -8.53
C ASP A 39 0.38 35.22 -9.03
N PHE A 40 1.02 34.14 -8.56
CA PHE A 40 2.35 33.77 -9.03
C PHE A 40 2.33 33.50 -10.55
N ARG A 41 3.21 34.16 -11.29
CA ARG A 41 3.38 33.97 -12.74
C ARG A 41 4.73 33.40 -13.07
N GLU A 42 5.79 33.88 -12.42
CA GLU A 42 7.14 33.39 -12.63
C GLU A 42 7.82 33.04 -11.30
N VAL A 43 8.27 31.80 -11.15
CA VAL A 43 8.93 31.33 -9.92
C VAL A 43 10.30 30.75 -10.23
N LEU A 44 11.21 30.80 -9.26
CA LEU A 44 12.55 30.23 -9.39
C LEU A 44 12.66 28.93 -8.58
N LEU A 45 13.15 27.87 -9.20
CA LEU A 45 13.42 26.59 -8.56
C LEU A 45 14.92 26.27 -8.61
N THR A 46 15.51 26.01 -7.44
CA THR A 46 16.85 25.43 -7.36
C THR A 46 16.75 23.92 -7.11
N GLY A 47 17.66 23.16 -7.72
CA GLY A 47 17.75 21.71 -7.49
C GLY A 47 16.73 20.89 -8.28
N ALA A 48 16.19 21.44 -9.37
CA ALA A 48 15.19 20.81 -10.23
C ALA A 48 15.62 19.46 -10.82
N THR A 49 16.92 19.24 -11.08
CA THR A 49 17.45 17.94 -11.54
C THR A 49 17.63 16.93 -10.39
N GLY A 50 17.52 17.38 -9.13
CA GLY A 50 17.66 16.55 -7.94
C GLY A 50 16.49 15.58 -7.76
N PHE A 51 16.59 14.71 -6.76
CA PHE A 51 15.56 13.70 -6.50
C PHE A 51 14.21 14.31 -6.13
N ILE A 52 14.17 15.29 -5.22
CA ILE A 52 12.91 15.93 -4.80
C ILE A 52 12.50 17.04 -5.78
N GLY A 53 13.48 17.82 -6.25
CA GLY A 53 13.22 18.97 -7.11
C GLY A 53 12.55 18.61 -8.45
N ARG A 54 12.78 17.41 -9.00
CA ARG A 54 12.12 16.97 -10.25
C ARG A 54 10.62 16.74 -10.07
N PHE A 55 10.21 16.17 -8.94
CA PHE A 55 8.79 16.00 -8.61
C PHE A 55 8.15 17.33 -8.25
N LEU A 56 8.88 18.21 -7.55
CA LEU A 56 8.40 19.57 -7.28
C LEU A 56 8.20 20.38 -8.57
N LEU A 57 9.11 20.26 -9.55
CA LEU A 57 8.94 20.89 -10.86
C LEU A 57 7.69 20.35 -11.57
N HIS A 58 7.52 19.03 -11.59
CA HIS A 58 6.34 18.38 -12.13
C HIS A 58 5.05 18.91 -11.46
N ASP A 59 4.99 18.92 -10.14
CA ASP A 59 3.78 19.33 -9.39
C ASP A 59 3.46 20.81 -9.56
N LEU A 60 4.46 21.69 -9.60
CA LEU A 60 4.26 23.12 -9.87
C LEU A 60 3.65 23.35 -11.26
N LEU A 61 4.12 22.62 -12.27
CA LEU A 61 3.63 22.73 -13.65
C LEU A 61 2.28 22.03 -13.84
N GLN A 62 1.99 20.97 -13.09
CA GLN A 62 0.69 20.29 -13.12
C GLN A 62 -0.41 21.10 -12.43
N GLN A 63 -0.12 21.69 -11.27
CA GLN A 63 -1.14 22.37 -10.46
C GLN A 63 -1.41 23.82 -10.90
N HIS A 64 -0.51 24.43 -11.70
CA HIS A 64 -0.65 25.82 -12.12
C HIS A 64 -0.34 26.00 -13.62
N ALA A 65 -1.40 25.96 -14.43
CA ALA A 65 -1.30 25.95 -15.90
C ALA A 65 -0.44 27.09 -16.47
N ASP A 66 -0.59 28.30 -15.95
CA ASP A 66 0.11 29.51 -16.46
C ASP A 66 1.48 29.76 -15.82
N LEU A 67 1.97 28.89 -14.94
CA LEU A 67 3.20 29.14 -14.19
C LEU A 67 4.43 28.92 -15.07
N ILE A 68 5.35 29.90 -15.08
CA ILE A 68 6.68 29.75 -15.68
C ILE A 68 7.68 29.44 -14.56
N VAL A 69 8.43 28.35 -14.71
CA VAL A 69 9.42 27.93 -13.71
C VAL A 69 10.84 28.12 -14.24
N HIS A 70 11.56 29.05 -13.61
CA HIS A 70 12.99 29.31 -13.85
C HIS A 70 13.84 28.35 -13.04
N CYS A 71 14.45 27.37 -13.69
CA CYS A 71 15.26 26.36 -13.06
C CYS A 71 16.74 26.76 -13.09
N VAL A 72 17.37 26.90 -11.93
CA VAL A 72 18.83 27.11 -11.85
C VAL A 72 19.52 25.77 -12.06
N VAL A 73 20.24 25.63 -13.17
CA VAL A 73 20.90 24.38 -13.59
C VAL A 73 22.35 24.67 -13.92
N ARG A 74 23.26 23.85 -13.37
CA ARG A 74 24.67 23.85 -13.79
C ARG A 74 24.73 23.21 -15.18
N ALA A 75 25.06 23.96 -16.21
CA ALA A 75 25.14 23.44 -17.57
C ALA A 75 26.10 24.31 -18.39
N ASP A 76 26.48 23.86 -19.58
CA ASP A 76 27.33 24.65 -20.47
C ASP A 76 26.54 25.80 -21.12
N ASN A 77 25.24 25.58 -21.37
CA ASN A 77 24.31 26.54 -21.94
C ASN A 77 22.85 26.16 -21.60
N ALA A 78 21.90 26.97 -22.06
CA ALA A 78 20.48 26.79 -21.74
C ALA A 78 19.90 25.49 -22.33
N ASP A 79 20.31 25.09 -23.54
CA ASP A 79 19.83 23.87 -24.20
C ASP A 79 20.30 22.63 -23.45
N HIS A 80 21.60 22.54 -23.13
CA HIS A 80 22.14 21.47 -22.29
C HIS A 80 21.43 21.45 -20.91
N GLY A 81 21.17 22.61 -20.31
CA GLY A 81 20.44 22.66 -19.05
C GLY A 81 18.98 22.17 -19.16
N PHE A 82 18.32 22.39 -20.29
CA PHE A 82 16.97 21.91 -20.56
C PHE A 82 16.95 20.40 -20.77
N GLU A 83 17.90 19.86 -21.54
CA GLU A 83 18.07 18.42 -21.74
C GLU A 83 18.24 17.70 -20.40
N ARG A 84 19.11 18.22 -19.53
CA ARG A 84 19.30 17.66 -18.18
C ARG A 84 18.03 17.64 -17.33
N LEU A 85 17.16 18.64 -17.46
CA LEU A 85 15.87 18.67 -16.75
C LEU A 85 14.92 17.63 -17.31
N ARG A 86 14.78 17.59 -18.64
CA ARG A 86 13.95 16.62 -19.34
C ARG A 86 14.37 15.19 -18.98
N ASP A 87 15.66 14.87 -19.08
CA ASP A 87 16.20 13.55 -18.74
C ASP A 87 15.92 13.18 -17.28
N ALA A 88 16.06 14.14 -16.34
CA ALA A 88 15.77 13.90 -14.94
C ALA A 88 14.29 13.58 -14.68
N LEU A 89 13.37 14.26 -15.37
CA LEU A 89 11.92 14.03 -15.24
C LEU A 89 11.49 12.76 -15.98
N GLN A 90 12.06 12.46 -17.15
CA GLN A 90 11.81 11.23 -17.91
C GLN A 90 12.29 10.00 -17.14
N HIS A 91 13.48 10.04 -16.55
CA HIS A 91 14.00 8.95 -15.73
C HIS A 91 13.15 8.66 -14.48
N ALA A 92 12.43 9.67 -13.97
CA ALA A 92 11.49 9.51 -12.88
C ALA A 92 10.03 9.27 -13.33
N GLU A 93 9.81 9.11 -14.64
CA GLU A 93 8.50 8.88 -15.27
C GLU A 93 7.46 9.98 -14.99
N VAL A 94 7.94 11.23 -14.88
CA VAL A 94 7.11 12.41 -14.57
C VAL A 94 7.26 13.54 -15.59
N TRP A 95 7.83 13.27 -16.77
CA TRP A 95 7.91 14.24 -17.86
C TRP A 95 6.61 14.30 -18.67
N ASP A 96 6.20 15.50 -19.05
CA ASP A 96 5.13 15.77 -19.98
C ASP A 96 5.62 16.82 -21.00
N GLU A 97 5.35 16.63 -22.29
CA GLU A 97 5.76 17.59 -23.33
C GLU A 97 5.08 18.95 -23.16
N GLU A 98 3.91 19.02 -22.50
CA GLU A 98 3.23 20.28 -22.15
C GLU A 98 4.00 21.14 -21.15
N PHE A 99 5.04 20.58 -20.50
CA PHE A 99 5.89 21.30 -19.57
C PHE A 99 6.94 22.16 -20.29
N ALA A 100 7.41 21.72 -21.47
CA ALA A 100 8.54 22.32 -22.16
C ALA A 100 8.39 23.85 -22.36
N PRO A 101 7.24 24.39 -22.82
CA PRO A 101 7.07 25.83 -23.06
C PRO A 101 7.11 26.68 -21.79
N ARG A 102 6.99 26.06 -20.61
CA ARG A 102 6.85 26.73 -19.30
C ARG A 102 8.11 26.63 -18.43
N ILE A 103 9.12 25.89 -18.89
CA ILE A 103 10.41 25.80 -18.22
C ILE A 103 11.37 26.84 -18.82
N ARG A 104 12.07 27.59 -17.97
CA ARG A 104 13.16 28.49 -18.36
C ARG A 104 14.43 28.07 -17.64
N VAL A 105 15.52 27.89 -18.38
CA VAL A 105 16.80 27.49 -17.80
C VAL A 105 17.60 28.73 -17.42
N VAL A 106 18.00 28.80 -16.16
CA VAL A 106 18.98 29.76 -15.66
C VAL A 106 20.28 29.01 -15.48
N VAL A 107 21.22 29.19 -16.41
CA VAL A 107 22.53 28.53 -16.35
C VAL A 107 23.33 29.16 -15.21
N GLY A 108 23.58 28.41 -14.15
CA GLY A 108 24.23 28.94 -12.96
C GLY A 108 24.50 27.91 -11.87
N ASP A 109 25.29 28.32 -10.87
CA ASP A 109 25.62 27.55 -9.69
C ASP A 109 25.22 28.33 -8.43
N ILE A 110 24.36 27.74 -7.59
CA ILE A 110 23.88 28.37 -6.36
C ILE A 110 25.01 28.77 -5.40
N ALA A 111 26.16 28.10 -5.45
CA ALA A 111 27.31 28.37 -4.59
C ALA A 111 28.08 29.63 -5.00
N GLU A 112 27.92 30.09 -6.24
CA GLU A 112 28.58 31.27 -6.76
C GLU A 112 27.75 32.53 -6.53
N VAL A 113 28.42 33.67 -6.35
CA VAL A 113 27.74 34.96 -6.09
C VAL A 113 26.70 35.20 -7.18
N ARG A 114 25.46 35.50 -6.78
CA ARG A 114 24.32 35.73 -7.72
C ARG A 114 24.10 34.57 -8.69
N PHE A 115 24.34 33.34 -8.23
CA PHE A 115 24.25 32.12 -9.01
C PHE A 115 25.28 32.01 -10.17
N GLY A 116 26.31 32.85 -10.17
CA GLY A 116 27.26 32.99 -11.29
C GLY A 116 26.76 33.89 -12.43
N LEU A 117 25.61 34.55 -12.25
CA LEU A 117 25.05 35.48 -13.23
C LEU A 117 25.75 36.85 -13.18
N SER A 118 25.69 37.57 -14.31
CA SER A 118 26.03 38.99 -14.32
C SER A 118 25.06 39.79 -13.44
N GLU A 119 25.48 40.96 -12.95
CA GLU A 119 24.59 41.82 -12.17
C GLU A 119 23.34 42.25 -12.96
N ALA A 120 23.48 42.45 -14.27
CA ALA A 120 22.36 42.80 -15.14
C ALA A 120 21.34 41.65 -15.22
N ASP A 121 21.80 40.42 -15.46
CA ASP A 121 20.93 39.24 -15.57
C ASP A 121 20.28 38.91 -14.23
N PHE A 122 21.03 39.00 -13.13
CA PHE A 122 20.50 38.78 -11.79
C PHE A 122 19.47 39.85 -11.40
N ALA A 123 19.69 41.12 -11.75
CA ALA A 123 18.73 42.18 -11.53
C ALA A 123 17.44 41.98 -12.35
N ALA A 124 17.56 41.57 -13.61
CA ALA A 124 16.41 41.22 -14.45
C ALA A 124 15.62 40.04 -13.87
N LEU A 125 16.31 39.01 -13.38
CA LEU A 125 15.70 37.89 -12.68
C LEU A 125 14.95 38.35 -11.42
N CYS A 126 15.56 39.22 -10.60
CA CYS A 126 14.93 39.77 -9.39
C CYS A 126 13.64 40.56 -9.64
N GLN A 127 13.47 41.14 -10.84
CA GLN A 127 12.26 41.87 -11.22
C GLN A 127 11.11 40.94 -11.61
N ARG A 128 11.42 39.78 -12.19
CA ARG A 128 10.44 38.84 -12.74
C ARG A 128 9.90 37.85 -11.71
N ILE A 129 10.77 37.34 -10.84
CA ILE A 129 10.44 36.22 -9.95
C ILE A 129 9.52 36.67 -8.81
N ASP A 130 8.42 35.95 -8.61
CA ASP A 130 7.44 36.18 -7.55
C ASP A 130 7.76 35.36 -6.28
N ALA A 131 8.26 34.14 -6.48
CA ALA A 131 8.61 33.21 -5.40
C ALA A 131 9.83 32.35 -5.73
N VAL A 132 10.52 31.89 -4.69
CA VAL A 132 11.69 31.03 -4.78
C VAL A 132 11.46 29.73 -4.04
N TYR A 133 11.65 28.62 -4.74
CA TYR A 133 11.69 27.26 -4.23
C TYR A 133 13.14 26.81 -4.15
N HIS A 134 13.72 26.84 -2.95
CA HIS A 134 15.10 26.45 -2.73
C HIS A 134 15.19 25.00 -2.22
N PHE A 135 15.31 24.07 -3.15
CA PHE A 135 15.38 22.63 -2.91
C PHE A 135 16.76 22.02 -3.23
N ALA A 136 17.69 22.83 -3.75
CA ALA A 136 19.06 22.39 -3.95
C ALA A 136 19.80 22.20 -2.61
N ALA A 137 20.50 21.07 -2.50
CA ALA A 137 21.44 20.81 -1.42
C ALA A 137 22.38 19.68 -1.80
N GLU A 138 23.57 19.68 -1.21
CA GLU A 138 24.40 18.49 -1.12
C GLU A 138 23.92 17.67 0.08
N ILE A 139 23.45 16.46 -0.22
CA ILE A 139 22.90 15.54 0.76
C ILE A 139 23.92 14.40 0.91
N SER A 140 24.78 14.53 1.92
CA SER A 140 25.68 13.46 2.35
C SER A 140 25.56 13.29 3.85
N LEU A 141 25.25 12.06 4.26
CA LEU A 141 25.23 11.66 5.67
C LEU A 141 26.64 11.39 6.21
N ALA A 142 27.67 11.46 5.37
CA ALA A 142 29.05 11.10 5.70
C ALA A 142 30.02 12.24 5.38
N THR A 143 29.77 13.44 5.92
CA THR A 143 30.60 14.61 5.62
C THR A 143 30.58 15.66 6.72
N SER A 144 31.65 16.44 6.82
CA SER A 144 31.75 17.54 7.78
C SER A 144 30.91 18.74 7.38
N TYR A 145 30.47 19.54 8.36
CA TYR A 145 29.80 20.81 8.08
C TYR A 145 30.67 21.74 7.23
N THR A 146 31.99 21.76 7.48
CA THR A 146 32.93 22.61 6.76
C THR A 146 33.03 22.26 5.27
N ALA A 147 32.87 20.99 4.90
CA ALA A 147 32.88 20.56 3.51
C ALA A 147 31.63 21.04 2.74
N ILE A 148 30.45 20.96 3.35
CA ILE A 148 29.17 21.24 2.67
C ILE A 148 28.64 22.66 2.86
N ARG A 149 29.17 23.44 3.83
CA ARG A 149 28.64 24.77 4.17
C ARG A 149 28.66 25.76 3.00
N LYS A 150 29.61 25.65 2.05
CA LYS A 150 29.64 26.53 0.87
C LYS A 150 28.32 26.44 0.11
N LEU A 151 27.90 25.21 -0.21
CA LEU A 151 26.70 24.95 -1.00
C LEU A 151 25.42 25.01 -0.18
N ASN A 152 25.40 24.50 1.06
CA ASN A 152 24.14 24.35 1.82
C ASN A 152 23.80 25.55 2.70
N THR A 153 24.79 26.35 3.10
CA THR A 153 24.61 27.44 4.06
C THR A 153 24.97 28.80 3.48
N LEU A 154 26.17 28.96 2.93
CA LEU A 154 26.63 30.27 2.46
C LEU A 154 25.90 30.70 1.17
N SER A 155 25.53 29.75 0.31
CA SER A 155 24.71 29.98 -0.89
C SER A 155 23.34 30.63 -0.58
N ILE A 156 22.82 30.46 0.65
CA ILE A 156 21.55 31.06 1.08
C ILE A 156 21.61 32.58 1.00
N ARG A 157 22.80 33.18 1.08
CA ARG A 157 22.98 34.60 0.82
C ARG A 157 22.48 35.01 -0.57
N ASN A 158 22.77 34.23 -1.62
CA ASN A 158 22.33 34.53 -2.98
C ASN A 158 20.80 34.44 -3.11
N VAL A 159 20.21 33.45 -2.43
CA VAL A 159 18.76 33.26 -2.36
C VAL A 159 18.09 34.42 -1.63
N LEU A 160 18.66 34.85 -0.49
CA LEU A 160 18.20 36.00 0.27
C LEU A 160 18.36 37.29 -0.55
N GLU A 161 19.45 37.48 -1.28
CA GLU A 161 19.63 38.64 -2.16
C GLU A 161 18.50 38.72 -3.19
N LEU A 162 18.13 37.58 -3.80
CA LEU A 162 17.01 37.52 -4.73
C LEU A 162 15.67 37.82 -4.04
N CYS A 163 15.44 37.27 -2.85
CA CYS A 163 14.17 37.40 -2.13
C CYS A 163 13.96 38.76 -1.47
N LEU A 164 15.03 39.53 -1.21
CA LEU A 164 14.99 40.83 -0.56
C LEU A 164 15.10 41.99 -1.55
N ARG A 165 15.59 41.76 -2.77
CA ARG A 165 15.77 42.81 -3.78
C ARG A 165 14.47 43.13 -4.52
N THR A 166 14.18 44.43 -4.68
CA THR A 166 13.00 45.00 -5.35
C THR A 166 11.69 44.79 -4.59
N ARG A 167 11.32 43.54 -4.31
CA ARG A 167 10.15 43.14 -3.54
C ARG A 167 10.50 41.94 -2.68
N PHE A 168 9.84 41.81 -1.54
CA PHE A 168 9.87 40.54 -0.81
C PHE A 168 9.30 39.45 -1.71
N LYS A 169 9.97 38.30 -1.74
CA LYS A 169 9.50 37.11 -2.45
C LYS A 169 9.20 36.02 -1.45
N HIS A 170 8.21 35.19 -1.76
CA HIS A 170 7.97 34.00 -0.97
C HIS A 170 9.17 33.06 -1.09
N LEU A 171 9.72 32.61 0.04
CA LEU A 171 10.77 31.60 0.06
C LEU A 171 10.22 30.28 0.61
N PHE A 172 10.33 29.23 -0.19
CA PHE A 172 10.01 27.86 0.15
C PHE A 172 11.31 27.08 0.25
N TYR A 173 11.71 26.74 1.48
CA TYR A 173 13.03 26.17 1.77
C TYR A 173 12.92 24.70 2.20
N ALA A 174 13.62 23.82 1.48
CA ALA A 174 13.75 22.42 1.88
C ALA A 174 14.82 22.26 2.97
N SER A 175 14.36 21.96 4.18
CA SER A 175 15.17 21.55 5.32
C SER A 175 15.02 20.04 5.59
N THR A 176 15.39 19.58 6.78
CA THR A 176 15.37 18.15 7.13
C THR A 176 14.84 17.92 8.54
N MET A 177 14.09 16.82 8.73
CA MET A 177 13.78 16.27 10.04
C MET A 177 15.02 15.79 10.78
N GLY A 178 16.13 15.55 10.07
CA GLY A 178 17.43 15.19 10.63
C GLY A 178 18.07 16.25 11.55
N VAL A 179 17.46 17.44 11.70
CA VAL A 179 17.85 18.38 12.76
C VAL A 179 17.46 17.89 14.16
N PHE A 180 16.54 16.94 14.27
CA PHE A 180 16.10 16.37 15.54
C PHE A 180 16.76 15.00 15.80
N PRO A 181 17.62 14.86 16.82
CA PRO A 181 18.06 13.56 17.30
C PRO A 181 16.88 12.63 17.62
N GLN A 182 15.80 13.17 18.18
CA GLN A 182 14.59 12.41 18.51
C GLN A 182 13.94 11.73 17.29
N TYR A 183 14.14 12.26 16.08
CA TYR A 183 13.66 11.68 14.84
C TYR A 183 14.61 10.60 14.32
N ILE A 184 15.90 10.93 14.15
CA ILE A 184 16.91 10.01 13.59
C ILE A 184 17.12 8.78 14.49
N PHE A 185 17.01 8.97 15.80
CA PHE A 185 17.17 7.93 16.81
C PHE A 185 15.83 7.53 17.43
N ALA A 186 14.69 7.77 16.76
CA ALA A 186 13.36 7.42 17.28
C ALA A 186 13.27 5.93 17.69
N PHE A 187 14.09 5.08 17.07
CA PHE A 187 14.19 3.65 17.35
C PHE A 187 14.96 3.28 18.62
N ALA A 188 15.49 4.26 19.35
CA ALA A 188 16.20 4.03 20.61
C ALA A 188 15.25 4.21 21.80
N HIS A 189 15.32 3.30 22.77
CA HIS A 189 14.50 3.34 23.99
C HIS A 189 14.55 4.70 24.72
N GLU A 190 15.68 5.40 24.66
CA GLU A 190 15.88 6.70 25.31
C GLU A 190 15.00 7.84 24.75
N PHE A 191 14.50 7.74 23.51
CA PHE A 191 13.60 8.74 22.90
C PHE A 191 12.12 8.36 22.97
N LYS A 192 11.77 7.25 23.61
CA LYS A 192 10.39 6.71 23.69
C LYS A 192 9.36 7.72 24.25
N ARG A 193 9.78 8.68 25.07
CA ARG A 193 8.93 9.74 25.66
C ARG A 193 9.13 11.12 25.06
N SER A 194 9.99 11.25 24.05
CA SER A 194 10.22 12.54 23.39
C SER A 194 9.00 12.93 22.57
N SER A 195 8.86 14.23 22.30
CA SER A 195 7.91 14.76 21.32
C SER A 195 8.58 15.87 20.52
N ILE A 196 8.24 15.95 19.24
CA ILE A 196 8.61 17.00 18.30
C ILE A 196 7.30 17.72 17.97
N ASP A 197 7.05 18.83 18.65
CA ASP A 197 5.87 19.66 18.41
C ASP A 197 6.03 20.54 17.16
N HIS A 198 4.93 20.99 16.61
CA HIS A 198 4.90 21.94 15.50
C HIS A 198 5.69 23.21 15.88
N GLN A 199 6.48 23.72 14.94
CA GLN A 199 7.38 24.87 15.15
C GLN A 199 8.48 24.73 16.24
N MET A 200 8.68 23.53 16.80
CA MET A 200 9.79 23.27 17.73
C MET A 200 11.15 23.52 17.05
N GLN A 201 12.11 24.07 17.80
CA GLN A 201 13.52 24.14 17.42
C GLN A 201 14.28 22.98 18.11
N PRO A 202 15.32 22.41 17.49
CA PRO A 202 16.04 21.30 18.08
C PRO A 202 16.84 21.73 19.31
N ASP A 203 17.09 20.78 20.23
CA ASP A 203 18.01 20.96 21.35
C ASP A 203 19.45 20.83 20.85
N LEU A 204 20.21 21.93 20.89
CA LEU A 204 21.58 21.96 20.40
C LEU A 204 22.54 21.14 21.26
N THR A 205 22.20 20.90 22.53
CA THR A 205 22.99 20.06 23.44
C THR A 205 22.95 18.61 22.96
N GLU A 206 21.75 18.10 22.65
CA GLU A 206 21.56 16.75 22.11
C GLU A 206 22.13 16.62 20.70
N MET A 207 21.97 17.64 19.85
CA MET A 207 22.60 17.62 18.52
C MET A 207 24.13 17.53 18.61
N LYS A 208 24.79 18.29 19.49
CA LYS A 208 26.26 18.20 19.64
C LYS A 208 26.71 16.82 20.09
N ARG A 209 25.95 16.20 21.00
CA ARG A 209 26.24 14.85 21.52
C ARG A 209 26.08 13.77 20.44
N ARG A 210 25.13 13.92 19.53
CA ARG A 210 24.73 12.85 18.60
C ARG A 210 25.05 13.06 17.14
N PHE A 211 25.29 14.30 16.73
CA PHE A 211 25.67 14.69 15.39
C PHE A 211 27.06 15.31 15.41
N PRO A 212 28.14 14.51 15.48
CA PRO A 212 29.50 15.02 15.42
C PRO A 212 29.66 15.86 14.16
N ILE A 213 29.95 17.16 14.32
CA ILE A 213 29.94 18.12 13.21
C ILE A 213 30.97 17.79 12.10
N GLY A 214 32.01 17.01 12.42
CA GLY A 214 33.01 16.51 11.48
C GLY A 214 32.55 15.32 10.62
N LEU A 215 31.48 14.64 11.00
CA LEU A 215 30.95 13.44 10.31
C LEU A 215 29.52 13.64 9.81
N LEU A 216 28.68 14.30 10.61
CA LEU A 216 27.24 14.49 10.37
C LEU A 216 26.92 15.98 10.16
N GLY A 217 27.58 16.59 9.19
CA GLY A 217 27.49 18.02 8.88
C GLY A 217 26.16 18.47 8.29
N TYR A 218 25.42 17.58 7.61
CA TYR A 218 24.20 17.92 6.88
C TYR A 218 23.13 18.57 7.77
N SER A 219 22.83 17.96 8.91
CA SER A 219 21.86 18.51 9.88
C SER A 219 22.26 19.89 10.38
N TRP A 220 23.56 20.11 10.64
CA TRP A 220 24.08 21.42 11.03
C TRP A 220 23.95 22.46 9.92
N SER A 221 24.19 22.08 8.65
CA SER A 221 24.06 22.98 7.51
C SER A 221 22.64 23.47 7.31
N LYS A 222 21.66 22.57 7.43
CA LYS A 222 20.24 22.90 7.31
C LYS A 222 19.76 23.75 8.47
N LEU A 223 20.11 23.41 9.72
CA LEU A 223 19.75 24.22 10.88
C LEU A 223 20.35 25.62 10.82
N THR A 224 21.62 25.75 10.39
CA THR A 224 22.29 27.04 10.26
C THR A 224 21.56 27.96 9.26
N SER A 225 21.17 27.39 8.11
CA SER A 225 20.37 28.08 7.10
C SER A 225 18.99 28.48 7.65
N GLU A 226 18.28 27.58 8.37
CA GLU A 226 17.00 27.91 9.01
C GLU A 226 17.12 29.15 9.91
N GLN A 227 18.19 29.27 10.72
CA GLN A 227 18.35 30.42 11.62
C GLN A 227 18.59 31.75 10.90
N GLY A 228 19.28 31.73 9.75
CA GLY A 228 19.42 32.90 8.89
C GLY A 228 18.08 33.29 8.24
N LEU A 229 17.34 32.30 7.75
CA LEU A 229 16.04 32.51 7.10
C LEU A 229 14.96 32.99 8.07
N LEU A 230 14.91 32.44 9.29
CA LEU A 230 13.98 32.87 10.33
C LEU A 230 14.19 34.34 10.72
N PHE A 231 15.44 34.83 10.66
CA PHE A 231 15.71 36.26 10.86
C PHE A 231 15.16 37.12 9.72
N ALA A 232 15.27 36.67 8.46
CA ALA A 232 14.63 37.34 7.33
C ALA A 232 13.09 37.31 7.43
N GLN A 233 12.52 36.23 7.95
CA GLN A 233 11.08 36.14 8.20
C GLN A 233 10.61 37.14 9.27
N GLN A 234 11.39 37.34 10.34
CA GLN A 234 11.13 38.38 11.33
C GLN A 234 11.19 39.79 10.74
N ALA A 235 11.96 39.99 9.66
CA ALA A 235 12.01 41.25 8.91
C ALA A 235 10.88 41.42 7.88
N GLY A 236 9.94 40.47 7.78
CA GLY A 236 8.75 40.55 6.93
C GLY A 236 8.78 39.68 5.66
N MET A 237 9.87 38.97 5.37
CA MET A 237 9.94 38.07 4.21
C MET A 237 9.04 36.83 4.41
N PRO A 238 8.09 36.53 3.50
CA PRO A 238 7.27 35.32 3.62
C PRO A 238 8.13 34.06 3.47
N LEU A 239 8.09 33.19 4.49
CA LEU A 239 8.93 31.99 4.56
C LEU A 239 8.07 30.76 4.87
N ALA A 240 8.35 29.66 4.18
CA ALA A 240 7.98 28.31 4.60
C ALA A 240 9.22 27.41 4.59
N ILE A 241 9.46 26.74 5.70
CA ILE A 241 10.51 25.74 5.90
C ILE A 241 9.84 24.37 5.90
N PHE A 242 10.10 23.59 4.87
CA PHE A 242 9.66 22.20 4.78
C PHE A 242 10.77 21.30 5.33
N ARG A 243 10.61 20.78 6.55
CA ARG A 243 11.53 19.80 7.13
C ARG A 243 11.17 18.42 6.58
N LEU A 244 11.97 17.97 5.63
CA LEU A 244 11.73 16.71 4.91
C LEU A 244 12.30 15.51 5.69
N PRO A 245 11.61 14.36 5.69
CA PRO A 245 12.08 13.10 6.27
C PRO A 245 13.17 12.49 5.39
N HIS A 246 13.59 11.26 5.70
CA HIS A 246 14.33 10.46 4.73
C HIS A 246 13.39 10.06 3.58
N THR A 247 13.89 10.15 2.35
CA THR A 247 13.12 9.92 1.11
C THR A 247 14.03 9.29 0.06
N ASN A 248 13.78 8.05 -0.30
CA ASN A 248 14.52 7.34 -1.36
C ASN A 248 13.61 6.79 -2.48
N ILE A 249 12.29 6.90 -2.32
CA ILE A 249 11.27 6.23 -3.12
C ILE A 249 10.12 7.18 -3.51
N SER A 250 9.54 6.96 -4.69
CA SER A 250 8.33 7.62 -5.19
C SER A 250 7.15 6.64 -5.20
N SER A 251 5.92 7.15 -5.22
CA SER A 251 4.74 6.32 -5.41
C SER A 251 4.66 5.76 -6.83
N THR A 252 5.40 6.32 -7.79
CA THR A 252 5.62 5.72 -9.11
C THR A 252 6.54 4.50 -9.08
N GLY A 253 7.23 4.26 -7.95
CA GLY A 253 8.25 3.22 -7.82
C GLY A 253 9.66 3.71 -8.11
N PHE A 254 9.82 4.89 -8.71
CA PHE A 254 11.14 5.47 -8.94
C PHE A 254 11.96 5.54 -7.63
N VAL A 255 13.15 4.94 -7.65
CA VAL A 255 14.03 4.79 -6.49
C VAL A 255 15.42 5.33 -6.80
N ARG A 256 16.02 6.05 -5.85
CA ARG A 256 17.39 6.56 -6.01
C ARG A 256 18.41 5.47 -5.66
N ALA A 257 19.01 4.84 -6.67
CA ALA A 257 19.99 3.76 -6.48
C ALA A 257 21.21 4.11 -5.60
N SER A 258 21.58 5.40 -5.54
CA SER A 258 22.72 5.88 -4.75
C SER A 258 22.39 6.20 -3.28
N ASP A 259 21.14 6.03 -2.85
CA ASP A 259 20.72 6.31 -1.47
C ASP A 259 21.31 5.29 -0.48
N LEU A 260 21.65 5.72 0.74
CA LEU A 260 22.27 4.84 1.73
C LEU A 260 21.38 3.67 2.13
N ALA A 261 20.06 3.85 2.27
CA ALA A 261 19.18 2.74 2.63
C ALA A 261 19.09 1.70 1.50
N VAL A 262 19.12 2.16 0.24
CA VAL A 262 19.20 1.30 -0.93
C VAL A 262 20.52 0.55 -0.97
N ASN A 263 21.65 1.23 -0.68
CA ASN A 263 22.96 0.57 -0.61
C ASN A 263 23.08 -0.43 0.55
N ILE A 264 22.44 -0.18 1.70
CA ILE A 264 22.37 -1.16 2.79
C ILE A 264 21.61 -2.39 2.30
N PHE A 265 20.45 -2.20 1.65
CA PHE A 265 19.67 -3.30 1.11
C PHE A 265 20.43 -4.09 0.04
N ALA A 266 21.09 -3.40 -0.90
CA ALA A 266 21.94 -4.02 -1.91
C ALA A 266 23.08 -4.83 -1.29
N ALA A 267 23.75 -4.28 -0.27
CA ALA A 267 24.82 -5.00 0.43
C ALA A 267 24.31 -6.23 1.21
N VAL A 268 23.08 -6.20 1.74
CA VAL A 268 22.44 -7.38 2.34
C VAL A 268 22.22 -8.47 1.28
N LEU A 269 21.79 -8.10 0.07
CA LEU A 269 21.65 -9.06 -1.03
C LEU A 269 23.00 -9.60 -1.51
N GLU A 270 24.01 -8.74 -1.69
CA GLU A 270 25.36 -9.14 -2.13
C GLU A 270 26.10 -10.00 -1.10
N ALA A 271 25.96 -9.67 0.19
CA ALA A 271 26.61 -10.40 1.28
C ALA A 271 25.89 -11.70 1.64
N GLU A 272 24.70 -11.94 1.08
CA GLU A 272 23.80 -13.05 1.42
C GLU A 272 23.60 -13.24 2.94
N THR A 273 23.72 -12.16 3.71
CA THR A 273 23.58 -12.13 5.17
C THR A 273 23.00 -10.77 5.58
N MET A 274 22.25 -10.73 6.68
CA MET A 274 21.57 -9.53 7.14
C MET A 274 22.01 -9.20 8.58
N PRO A 275 22.27 -7.92 8.92
CA PRO A 275 22.51 -7.57 10.31
C PRO A 275 21.25 -7.79 11.16
N GLU A 276 21.41 -8.35 12.36
CA GLU A 276 20.34 -8.51 13.35
C GLU A 276 19.57 -7.18 13.55
N GLY A 277 18.24 -7.26 13.65
CA GLY A 277 17.40 -6.05 13.83
C GLY A 277 17.20 -5.21 12.57
N PHE A 278 17.69 -5.63 11.40
CA PHE A 278 17.31 -5.03 10.11
C PHE A 278 15.80 -5.22 9.86
N THR A 279 15.11 -4.13 9.50
CA THR A 279 13.69 -4.17 9.16
C THR A 279 13.30 -2.98 8.28
N PHE A 280 12.27 -3.17 7.45
CA PHE A 280 11.66 -2.09 6.67
C PHE A 280 10.98 -1.05 7.56
N ARG A 281 10.62 -1.39 8.81
CA ARG A 281 10.00 -0.47 9.77
C ARG A 281 10.91 0.68 10.18
N SER A 282 12.23 0.47 10.17
CA SER A 282 13.21 1.52 10.50
C SER A 282 13.42 2.54 9.39
N ALA A 283 12.96 2.24 8.18
CA ALA A 283 13.03 3.11 7.04
C ALA A 283 11.73 3.92 6.97
N HIS A 284 11.65 5.02 7.73
CA HIS A 284 10.56 6.01 7.59
C HIS A 284 10.73 6.81 6.30
N ASP A 285 10.70 6.08 5.18
CA ASP A 285 10.84 6.61 3.84
C ASP A 285 9.50 7.13 3.37
N GLU A 286 9.33 8.44 3.40
CA GLU A 286 8.15 9.05 2.80
C GLU A 286 8.30 9.19 1.30
N SER A 287 7.18 9.03 0.60
CA SER A 287 7.13 9.08 -0.84
C SER A 287 7.41 10.49 -1.34
N VAL A 288 8.45 10.66 -2.15
CA VAL A 288 8.93 11.99 -2.59
C VAL A 288 7.89 12.78 -3.38
N ASP A 289 7.09 12.10 -4.19
CA ASP A 289 6.00 12.67 -4.98
C ASP A 289 4.81 13.10 -4.09
N THR A 290 4.55 12.38 -2.99
CA THR A 290 3.52 12.78 -2.00
C THR A 290 3.96 14.04 -1.27
N LEU A 291 5.24 14.12 -0.90
CA LEU A 291 5.80 15.29 -0.23
C LEU A 291 5.85 16.51 -1.15
N SER A 292 6.23 16.34 -2.41
CA SER A 292 6.28 17.45 -3.38
C SER A 292 4.88 17.98 -3.69
N ARG A 293 3.86 17.12 -3.82
CA ARG A 293 2.45 17.55 -3.93
C ARG A 293 2.00 18.36 -2.73
N ALA A 294 2.30 17.88 -1.51
CA ALA A 294 1.96 18.60 -0.28
C ALA A 294 2.69 19.94 -0.17
N CYS A 295 3.99 19.99 -0.48
CA CYS A 295 4.78 21.22 -0.49
C CYS A 295 4.22 22.24 -1.49
N THR A 296 3.84 21.79 -2.68
CA THR A 296 3.24 22.62 -3.74
C THR A 296 1.87 23.15 -3.34
N ALA A 297 1.01 22.30 -2.79
CA ALA A 297 -0.32 22.69 -2.36
C ALA A 297 -0.27 23.73 -1.21
N ILE A 298 0.67 23.58 -0.28
CA ILE A 298 0.91 24.55 0.79
C ILE A 298 1.55 25.83 0.25
N SER A 299 2.42 25.73 -0.77
CA SER A 299 3.09 26.90 -1.32
C SER A 299 2.17 27.82 -2.09
N LEU A 300 1.15 27.25 -2.73
CA LEU A 300 0.11 27.97 -3.46
C LEU A 300 -1.08 28.39 -2.58
N ASN A 301 -1.12 28.00 -1.31
CA ASN A 301 -2.21 28.37 -0.39
C ASN A 301 -2.06 29.83 0.10
N PRO A 302 -2.94 30.77 -0.29
CA PRO A 302 -2.87 32.16 0.15
C PRO A 302 -3.23 32.34 1.63
N ARG A 303 -3.85 31.34 2.27
CA ARG A 303 -4.27 31.35 3.68
C ARG A 303 -3.31 30.60 4.61
N ARG A 304 -2.11 30.27 4.13
CA ARG A 304 -1.07 29.59 4.89
C ARG A 304 -0.77 30.31 6.21
N ARG A 305 -0.81 29.58 7.32
CA ARG A 305 -0.66 30.09 8.69
C ARG A 305 0.72 29.81 9.27
N PHE A 306 1.37 28.72 8.87
CA PHE A 306 2.59 28.26 9.53
C PHE A 306 3.87 28.60 8.71
N THR A 307 4.99 28.77 9.43
CA THR A 307 6.32 28.98 8.84
C THR A 307 7.10 27.67 8.71
N ILE A 308 6.86 26.68 9.58
CA ILE A 308 7.63 25.44 9.66
C ILE A 308 6.68 24.25 9.55
N TYR A 309 7.02 23.31 8.67
CA TYR A 309 6.27 22.09 8.40
C TYR A 309 7.15 20.86 8.62
N HIS A 310 6.71 19.93 9.46
CA HIS A 310 7.32 18.60 9.55
C HIS A 310 6.60 17.71 8.55
N CYS A 311 7.26 17.43 7.42
CA CYS A 311 6.62 16.81 6.27
C CYS A 311 6.70 15.29 6.38
N CYS A 312 6.15 14.70 7.44
CA CYS A 312 6.18 13.26 7.66
C CYS A 312 4.80 12.74 8.08
N ASN A 313 4.53 11.47 7.78
CA ASN A 313 3.41 10.76 8.37
C ASN A 313 3.81 10.31 9.79
N PRO A 314 3.15 10.79 10.84
CA PRO A 314 3.48 10.34 12.19
C PRO A 314 2.96 8.93 12.47
N GLN A 315 2.05 8.40 11.65
CA GLN A 315 1.51 7.05 11.81
C GLN A 315 2.51 6.01 11.32
N LEU A 316 2.74 4.98 12.13
CA LEU A 316 3.52 3.82 11.72
C LEU A 316 2.61 2.80 11.04
N ASP A 317 3.15 2.12 10.03
CA ASP A 317 2.48 0.96 9.46
C ASP A 317 2.20 -0.09 10.55
N THR A 318 1.03 -0.71 10.50
CA THR A 318 0.57 -1.65 11.52
C THR A 318 1.27 -3.00 11.46
N TYR A 319 1.98 -3.30 10.38
CA TYR A 319 2.64 -4.58 10.15
C TYR A 319 4.12 -4.36 9.81
N GLU A 320 4.97 -5.15 10.45
CA GLU A 320 6.38 -5.21 10.11
C GLU A 320 6.56 -6.15 8.93
N LEU A 321 7.04 -5.60 7.81
CA LEU A 321 7.43 -6.39 6.65
C LEU A 321 8.90 -6.79 6.78
N GLU A 322 9.20 -8.01 6.39
CA GLU A 322 10.56 -8.55 6.33
C GLU A 322 10.88 -9.01 4.91
N LEU A 323 12.17 -9.13 4.57
CA LEU A 323 12.59 -9.68 3.28
C LEU A 323 12.04 -11.09 3.01
N ALA A 324 11.96 -11.89 4.06
CA ALA A 324 11.43 -13.23 3.99
C ALA A 324 9.89 -13.26 3.77
N ASP A 325 9.15 -12.16 3.96
CA ASP A 325 7.74 -12.04 3.49
C ASP A 325 7.64 -12.11 1.96
N PHE A 326 8.73 -11.79 1.27
CA PHE A 326 8.81 -11.71 -0.19
C PHE A 326 9.67 -12.83 -0.79
N GLY A 327 10.08 -13.82 0.01
CA GLY A 327 10.85 -14.98 -0.44
C GLY A 327 12.37 -14.83 -0.39
N THR A 328 12.86 -13.73 0.17
CA THR A 328 14.30 -13.50 0.35
C THR A 328 14.69 -13.94 1.75
N TYR A 329 15.19 -15.17 1.86
CA TYR A 329 15.57 -15.79 3.14
C TYR A 329 17.08 -15.67 3.36
N LEU A 330 17.48 -14.79 4.28
CA LEU A 330 18.89 -14.54 4.60
C LEU A 330 19.13 -14.78 6.09
N PRO A 331 20.29 -15.34 6.48
CA PRO A 331 20.65 -15.49 7.88
C PRO A 331 20.90 -14.12 8.53
N GLU A 332 20.37 -13.95 9.74
CA GLU A 332 20.70 -12.80 10.60
C GLU A 332 22.05 -13.03 11.29
N VAL A 333 22.92 -12.02 11.29
CA VAL A 333 24.25 -12.05 11.91
C VAL A 333 24.52 -10.76 12.68
N PRO A 334 25.42 -10.76 13.68
CA PRO A 334 25.83 -9.52 14.33
C PRO A 334 26.38 -8.49 13.33
N TYR A 335 26.14 -7.21 13.57
CA TYR A 335 26.57 -6.11 12.68
C TYR A 335 28.06 -6.20 12.28
N GLU A 336 28.96 -6.49 13.24
CA GLU A 336 30.39 -6.63 12.97
C GLU A 336 30.74 -7.82 12.07
N SER A 337 29.92 -8.87 12.07
CA SER A 337 30.06 -10.00 11.14
C SER A 337 29.61 -9.60 9.74
N PHE A 338 28.44 -8.97 9.62
CA PHE A 338 27.92 -8.45 8.36
C PHE A 338 28.91 -7.47 7.70
N LYS A 339 29.44 -6.53 8.48
CA LYS A 339 30.45 -5.56 8.04
C LYS A 339 31.71 -6.26 7.50
N ARG A 340 32.22 -7.28 8.19
CA ARG A 340 33.40 -8.04 7.73
C ARG A 340 33.16 -8.74 6.41
N VAL A 341 31.99 -9.36 6.23
CA VAL A 341 31.59 -9.99 4.96
C VAL A 341 31.56 -8.95 3.83
N CYS A 342 30.90 -7.82 4.06
CA CYS A 342 30.85 -6.74 3.08
C CYS A 342 32.24 -6.20 2.71
N GLN A 343 33.11 -5.98 3.70
CA GLN A 343 34.47 -5.46 3.47
C GLN A 343 35.37 -6.47 2.74
N ALA A 344 35.17 -7.77 2.95
CA ALA A 344 35.93 -8.81 2.26
C ALA A 344 35.64 -8.86 0.75
N SER A 345 34.44 -8.46 0.31
CA SER A 345 34.07 -8.39 -1.11
C SER A 345 34.90 -7.36 -1.90
N GLY A 346 35.38 -6.31 -1.24
CA GLY A 346 36.08 -5.18 -1.88
C GLY A 346 35.21 -4.26 -2.73
N SER A 347 34.04 -4.70 -3.21
CA SER A 347 33.13 -3.95 -4.09
C SER A 347 31.79 -3.56 -3.48
N SER A 348 31.58 -3.82 -2.17
CA SER A 348 30.31 -3.56 -1.50
C SER A 348 29.77 -2.13 -1.73
N PRO A 349 28.45 -1.96 -1.95
CA PRO A 349 27.75 -0.67 -1.99
C PRO A 349 27.95 0.20 -0.74
N LEU A 350 28.38 -0.41 0.38
CA LEU A 350 28.64 0.28 1.64
C LEU A 350 30.06 0.84 1.75
N ASN A 351 30.91 0.62 0.75
CA ASN A 351 32.23 1.24 0.70
C ASN A 351 32.11 2.77 0.79
N GLY A 352 32.92 3.38 1.67
CA GLY A 352 32.84 4.80 2.00
C GLY A 352 31.79 5.20 3.05
N HIS A 353 30.91 4.29 3.47
CA HIS A 353 29.82 4.58 4.42
C HIS A 353 30.03 4.00 5.82
N TRP A 354 31.07 3.17 6.04
CA TRP A 354 31.30 2.47 7.30
C TRP A 354 31.38 3.37 8.54
N ALA A 355 32.02 4.54 8.46
CA ALA A 355 32.11 5.45 9.60
C ALA A 355 30.72 5.94 10.07
N VAL A 356 29.80 6.15 9.12
CA VAL A 356 28.41 6.53 9.41
C VAL A 356 27.62 5.34 9.93
N LEU A 357 27.78 4.18 9.29
CA LEU A 357 27.12 2.95 9.73
C LEU A 357 27.54 2.58 11.15
N ASP A 358 28.82 2.63 11.49
CA ASP A 358 29.33 2.36 12.84
C ASP A 358 28.72 3.29 13.89
N HIS A 359 28.53 4.58 13.53
CA HIS A 359 27.90 5.56 14.41
C HIS A 359 26.41 5.25 14.66
N PHE A 360 25.71 4.79 13.63
CA PHE A 360 24.27 4.52 13.68
C PHE A 360 23.89 3.07 14.00
N ALA A 361 24.83 2.12 13.93
CA ALA A 361 24.55 0.68 13.93
C ALA A 361 23.74 0.25 15.14
N LYS A 362 24.15 0.68 16.35
CA LYS A 362 23.45 0.36 17.60
C LYS A 362 22.02 0.90 17.68
N TYR A 363 21.63 1.81 16.79
CA TYR A 363 20.28 2.38 16.71
C TYR A 363 19.48 1.76 15.57
N TRP A 364 20.04 1.72 14.35
CA TRP A 364 19.34 1.19 13.16
C TRP A 364 19.13 -0.33 13.23
N PHE A 365 20.07 -1.05 13.85
CA PHE A 365 20.05 -2.50 14.05
C PHE A 365 19.64 -2.89 15.48
N SER A 366 19.01 -1.98 16.23
CA SER A 366 18.44 -2.31 17.55
C SER A 366 17.17 -3.15 17.41
N GLN A 367 16.95 -4.12 18.30
CA GLN A 367 15.70 -4.87 18.37
C GLN A 367 14.56 -4.11 19.08
N ASP A 368 14.87 -3.02 19.80
CA ASP A 368 13.92 -2.28 20.64
C ASP A 368 13.22 -1.11 19.89
N LYS A 369 12.47 -1.40 18.83
CA LYS A 369 11.83 -0.38 17.96
C LYS A 369 10.43 0.09 18.46
N PRO A 370 10.04 1.38 18.28
CA PRO A 370 8.70 1.90 18.56
C PRO A 370 7.61 1.16 17.81
N LYS A 371 6.51 0.85 18.51
CA LYS A 371 5.44 -0.01 17.98
C LYS A 371 4.20 0.72 17.48
N ASP A 372 3.99 1.99 17.79
CA ASP A 372 2.67 2.63 17.61
C ASP A 372 2.65 3.92 16.76
N ARG A 373 3.52 4.90 17.06
CA ARG A 373 3.50 6.23 16.41
C ARG A 373 4.85 6.91 16.55
N LEU A 374 5.25 7.68 15.54
CA LEU A 374 6.36 8.61 15.68
C LEU A 374 5.99 9.78 16.59
N PRO A 375 6.92 10.27 17.41
CA PRO A 375 6.68 11.38 18.33
C PRO A 375 6.68 12.74 17.62
N ILE A 376 5.99 12.88 16.47
CA ILE A 376 6.02 14.07 15.62
C ILE A 376 4.61 14.62 15.43
N SER A 377 4.48 15.94 15.54
CA SER A 377 3.26 16.67 15.23
C SER A 377 3.25 17.08 13.75
N ASP A 378 2.28 16.57 12.99
CA ASP A 378 2.01 16.94 11.60
C ASP A 378 0.94 18.04 11.47
N ARG A 379 0.56 18.69 12.58
CA ARG A 379 -0.53 19.67 12.65
C ARG A 379 -0.46 20.77 11.58
N ALA A 380 0.72 21.38 11.40
CA ALA A 380 0.90 22.45 10.42
C ALA A 380 0.63 21.97 8.99
N LEU A 381 0.99 20.72 8.70
CA LEU A 381 0.75 20.09 7.42
C LEU A 381 -0.75 19.84 7.20
N GLN A 382 -1.44 19.31 8.21
CA GLN A 382 -2.90 19.05 8.15
C GLN A 382 -3.75 20.32 8.03
N GLU A 383 -3.35 21.41 8.70
CA GLU A 383 -4.14 22.66 8.71
C GLU A 383 -3.96 23.52 7.45
N ASP A 384 -2.76 23.54 6.85
CA ASP A 384 -2.46 24.40 5.70
C ASP A 384 -2.47 23.64 4.36
N CYS A 385 -2.48 22.31 4.34
CA CYS A 385 -2.68 21.55 3.11
C CYS A 385 -4.18 21.60 2.73
N PRO A 386 -4.55 22.09 1.53
CA PRO A 386 -5.96 22.28 1.15
C PRO A 386 -6.74 20.98 0.98
N HIS A 387 -6.03 19.85 0.80
CA HIS A 387 -6.61 18.53 0.63
C HIS A 387 -5.94 17.51 1.57
N PRO A 388 -6.65 16.48 2.02
CA PRO A 388 -6.04 15.40 2.80
C PRO A 388 -4.86 14.76 2.06
N ILE A 389 -3.75 14.56 2.77
CA ILE A 389 -2.57 13.91 2.20
C ILE A 389 -2.78 12.40 2.22
N ASN A 390 -2.77 11.78 1.04
CA ASN A 390 -2.80 10.33 0.91
C ASN A 390 -1.38 9.77 1.00
N TRP A 391 -1.02 9.23 2.17
CA TRP A 391 0.27 8.59 2.40
C TRP A 391 0.26 7.16 1.86
N PRO A 392 1.06 6.81 0.84
CA PRO A 392 1.17 5.43 0.40
C PRO A 392 1.88 4.61 1.48
N GLY A 393 1.28 3.48 1.86
CA GLY A 393 1.88 2.57 2.84
C GLY A 393 3.12 1.85 2.28
N VAL A 394 3.86 1.20 3.18
CA VAL A 394 5.12 0.54 2.84
C VAL A 394 4.97 -0.54 1.76
N PHE A 395 3.87 -1.30 1.77
CA PHE A 395 3.68 -2.38 0.79
C PHE A 395 3.53 -1.81 -0.63
N THR A 396 2.76 -0.74 -0.78
CA THR A 396 2.60 -0.05 -2.08
C THR A 396 3.93 0.45 -2.61
N LYS A 397 4.69 1.16 -1.76
CA LYS A 397 5.99 1.72 -2.11
C LYS A 397 6.95 0.61 -2.56
N LEU A 398 7.18 -0.41 -1.73
CA LEU A 398 8.09 -1.52 -2.04
C LEU A 398 7.70 -2.26 -3.32
N ARG A 399 6.40 -2.52 -3.52
CA ARG A 399 5.91 -3.21 -4.72
C ARG A 399 6.13 -2.38 -5.99
N HIS A 400 5.85 -1.08 -5.94
CA HIS A 400 6.05 -0.20 -7.10
C HIS A 400 7.54 -0.06 -7.41
N SER A 401 8.40 0.06 -6.40
CA SER A 401 9.85 0.08 -6.64
C SER A 401 10.39 -1.22 -7.18
N TYR A 402 9.91 -2.37 -6.70
CA TYR A 402 10.29 -3.64 -7.29
C TYR A 402 9.95 -3.70 -8.78
N ARG A 403 8.73 -3.29 -9.16
CA ARG A 403 8.33 -3.21 -10.58
C ARG A 403 9.17 -2.23 -11.38
N TRP A 404 9.44 -1.04 -10.84
CA TRP A 404 10.27 -0.04 -11.50
C TRP A 404 11.69 -0.57 -11.76
N VAL A 405 12.30 -1.23 -10.76
CA VAL A 405 13.62 -1.86 -10.88
C VAL A 405 13.61 -2.96 -11.94
N MET A 406 12.58 -3.82 -11.93
CA MET A 406 12.40 -4.88 -12.94
C MET A 406 12.25 -4.34 -14.36
N ALA A 407 11.59 -3.18 -14.54
CA ALA A 407 11.43 -2.53 -15.83
C ALA A 407 12.69 -1.80 -16.31
N HIS A 408 13.63 -1.47 -15.41
CA HIS A 408 14.83 -0.69 -15.69
C HIS A 408 16.14 -1.39 -15.31
N PRO A 409 16.36 -2.67 -15.72
CA PRO A 409 17.51 -3.45 -15.25
C PRO A 409 18.86 -2.82 -15.65
N TRP A 410 18.92 -2.14 -16.80
CA TRP A 410 20.13 -1.45 -17.28
C TRP A 410 20.48 -0.19 -16.49
N GLN A 411 19.52 0.37 -15.74
CA GLN A 411 19.71 1.57 -14.93
C GLN A 411 19.88 1.24 -13.43
N TRP A 412 19.69 -0.03 -13.06
CA TRP A 412 19.79 -0.50 -11.69
C TRP A 412 21.15 -1.19 -11.46
N PRO A 413 22.04 -0.64 -10.61
CA PRO A 413 23.40 -1.15 -10.46
C PRO A 413 23.54 -2.30 -9.45
N HIS A 414 22.47 -2.68 -8.76
CA HIS A 414 22.50 -3.62 -7.63
C HIS A 414 21.85 -4.97 -7.99
N PRO A 415 22.12 -6.05 -7.24
CA PRO A 415 21.41 -7.31 -7.42
C PRO A 415 19.89 -7.17 -7.21
N ILE A 416 19.12 -7.97 -7.94
CA ILE A 416 17.67 -8.07 -7.81
C ILE A 416 17.36 -9.46 -7.22
N SER A 417 16.58 -9.49 -6.13
CA SER A 417 16.07 -10.74 -5.57
C SER A 417 14.71 -11.09 -6.18
N TYR A 418 14.57 -12.32 -6.68
CA TYR A 418 13.31 -12.84 -7.23
C TYR A 418 12.45 -13.58 -6.20
N GLY A 419 12.98 -13.78 -5.00
CA GLY A 419 12.38 -14.61 -3.96
C GLY A 419 12.33 -16.09 -4.32
N ARG A 420 12.14 -16.95 -3.32
CA ARG A 420 11.94 -18.40 -3.51
C ARG A 420 10.75 -18.85 -2.68
N LEU A 421 9.83 -19.62 -3.27
CA LEU A 421 8.76 -20.26 -2.50
C LEU A 421 9.31 -21.57 -1.92
N ASP A 422 9.62 -21.58 -0.62
CA ASP A 422 10.18 -22.75 0.06
C ASP A 422 9.37 -23.11 1.30
N PHE A 423 9.01 -24.39 1.41
CA PHE A 423 8.18 -24.88 2.51
C PHE A 423 8.87 -24.75 3.87
N ASN A 424 10.15 -25.11 3.96
CA ASN A 424 10.90 -25.05 5.23
C ASN A 424 11.09 -23.59 5.67
N CYS A 425 11.41 -22.70 4.73
CA CYS A 425 11.50 -21.28 5.04
C CYS A 425 10.16 -20.70 5.49
N LEU A 426 9.04 -21.05 4.84
CA LEU A 426 7.70 -20.67 5.31
C LEU A 426 7.38 -21.24 6.70
N LEU A 427 7.88 -22.43 7.02
CA LEU A 427 7.70 -23.05 8.33
C LEU A 427 8.47 -22.31 9.43
N THR A 428 9.74 -21.94 9.17
CA THR A 428 10.53 -21.10 10.09
C THR A 428 9.85 -19.74 10.31
N ARG A 429 9.22 -19.16 9.27
CA ARG A 429 8.41 -17.93 9.45
C ARG A 429 7.19 -18.16 10.32
N ALA A 430 6.49 -19.29 10.12
CA ALA A 430 5.35 -19.66 10.95
C ALA A 430 5.75 -19.82 12.43
N GLU A 431 6.92 -20.40 12.71
CA GLU A 431 7.48 -20.48 14.07
C GLU A 431 7.67 -19.08 14.67
N ARG A 432 8.34 -18.17 13.95
CA ARG A 432 8.52 -16.78 14.38
C ARG A 432 7.19 -16.06 14.63
N TYR A 433 6.20 -16.22 13.76
CA TYR A 433 4.87 -15.65 13.99
C TYR A 433 4.18 -16.21 15.24
N ALA A 434 4.32 -17.51 15.51
CA ALA A 434 3.77 -18.10 16.73
C ALA A 434 4.44 -17.51 17.98
N GLU A 435 5.77 -17.35 17.96
CA GLU A 435 6.55 -16.71 19.02
C GLU A 435 6.14 -15.25 19.23
N ASP A 436 6.07 -14.45 18.17
CA ASP A 436 5.64 -13.04 18.20
C ASP A 436 4.24 -12.86 18.80
N HIS A 437 3.35 -13.81 18.53
CA HIS A 437 1.99 -13.83 19.06
C HIS A 437 1.87 -14.56 20.42
N GLY A 438 2.97 -15.07 20.98
CA GLY A 438 2.99 -15.75 22.27
C GLY A 438 2.13 -17.02 22.31
N VAL A 439 2.11 -17.81 21.23
CA VAL A 439 1.37 -19.09 21.14
C VAL A 439 2.29 -20.24 20.74
N SER A 440 1.95 -21.47 21.13
CA SER A 440 2.74 -22.63 20.72
C SER A 440 2.57 -22.90 19.22
N PHE A 441 3.66 -23.34 18.59
CA PHE A 441 3.71 -23.64 17.16
C PHE A 441 2.64 -24.64 16.73
N ASP A 442 2.50 -25.79 17.42
CA ASP A 442 1.49 -26.80 17.08
C ASP A 442 0.04 -26.33 17.26
N ARG A 443 -0.21 -25.34 18.13
CA ARG A 443 -1.55 -24.76 18.30
C ARG A 443 -1.92 -23.84 17.13
N ALA A 444 -0.96 -23.05 16.66
CA ALA A 444 -1.15 -22.17 15.51
C ALA A 444 -1.15 -22.96 14.19
N TYR A 445 -0.29 -23.98 14.09
CA TYR A 445 -0.02 -24.75 12.88
C TYR A 445 -0.05 -26.26 13.14
N PRO A 446 -1.24 -26.84 13.35
CA PRO A 446 -1.38 -28.28 13.59
C PRO A 446 -0.85 -29.10 12.40
N THR A 447 -0.47 -30.35 12.63
CA THR A 447 0.16 -31.23 11.62
C THR A 447 -0.60 -31.31 10.30
N TRP A 448 -1.93 -31.35 10.34
CA TRP A 448 -2.75 -31.38 9.13
C TRP A 448 -2.63 -30.08 8.30
N LEU A 449 -2.50 -28.92 8.96
CA LEU A 449 -2.35 -27.63 8.29
C LEU A 449 -0.99 -27.53 7.60
N ARG A 450 0.07 -27.97 8.30
CA ARG A 450 1.43 -28.04 7.76
C ARG A 450 1.50 -28.96 6.55
N ARG A 451 0.82 -30.11 6.58
CA ARG A 451 0.71 -31.03 5.44
C ARG A 451 0.01 -30.38 4.24
N ASN A 452 -1.08 -29.64 4.45
CA ASN A 452 -1.75 -28.92 3.37
C ASN A 452 -0.83 -27.87 2.74
N LEU A 453 -0.13 -27.08 3.56
CA LEU A 453 0.84 -26.09 3.11
C LEU A 453 1.96 -26.73 2.28
N GLU A 454 2.54 -27.83 2.76
CA GLU A 454 3.60 -28.57 2.06
C GLU A 454 3.14 -29.02 0.67
N GLN A 455 1.94 -29.62 0.57
CA GLN A 455 1.43 -30.09 -0.70
C GLN A 455 1.09 -28.95 -1.65
N LEU A 456 0.54 -27.84 -1.15
CA LEU A 456 0.27 -26.66 -1.97
C LEU A 456 1.58 -26.05 -2.49
N VAL A 457 2.58 -25.86 -1.62
CA VAL A 457 3.91 -25.34 -2.01
C VAL A 457 4.56 -26.26 -3.06
N ARG A 458 4.52 -27.58 -2.83
CA ARG A 458 5.03 -28.56 -3.79
C ARG A 458 4.32 -28.45 -5.14
N ALA A 459 2.99 -28.37 -5.15
CA ALA A 459 2.22 -28.31 -6.39
C ALA A 459 2.45 -26.99 -7.15
N VAL A 460 2.57 -25.87 -6.43
CA VAL A 460 2.97 -24.59 -7.02
C VAL A 460 4.37 -24.76 -7.62
N ASN A 461 5.39 -25.13 -6.84
CA ASN A 461 6.76 -25.26 -7.36
C ASN A 461 6.93 -26.25 -8.53
N ALA A 462 6.08 -27.28 -8.64
CA ALA A 462 6.13 -28.26 -9.71
C ALA A 462 5.45 -27.82 -11.02
N SER A 463 4.74 -26.69 -11.03
CA SER A 463 4.00 -26.24 -12.21
C SER A 463 4.93 -25.62 -13.26
N ASP A 464 5.07 -26.29 -14.41
CA ASP A 464 5.86 -25.85 -15.58
C ASP A 464 5.39 -24.52 -16.23
N PHE A 465 4.22 -23.99 -15.82
CA PHE A 465 3.56 -22.83 -16.44
C PHE A 465 3.93 -21.47 -15.83
N MET A 466 5.03 -21.42 -15.10
CA MET A 466 5.31 -20.32 -14.22
C MET A 466 6.55 -19.53 -14.61
N LYS A 467 6.34 -18.34 -15.21
CA LYS A 467 7.24 -17.20 -14.99
C LYS A 467 7.07 -16.66 -13.57
N LEU A 468 7.53 -17.44 -12.60
CA LEU A 468 7.43 -17.09 -11.19
C LEU A 468 8.16 -15.80 -10.85
N GLU A 469 9.30 -15.53 -11.48
CA GLU A 469 10.30 -14.64 -10.88
C GLU A 469 9.81 -13.22 -10.55
N GLU A 470 8.99 -12.59 -11.40
CA GLU A 470 8.48 -11.23 -11.16
C GLU A 470 7.29 -11.14 -10.19
N ASN A 471 6.44 -12.17 -10.14
CA ASN A 471 5.18 -12.13 -9.37
C ASN A 471 5.20 -13.02 -8.11
N LEU A 472 6.21 -13.88 -7.98
CA LEU A 472 6.41 -14.79 -6.86
C LEU A 472 6.50 -14.07 -5.51
N PRO A 473 7.19 -12.91 -5.37
CA PRO A 473 7.17 -12.16 -4.12
C PRO A 473 5.75 -11.83 -3.62
N GLY A 474 4.82 -11.55 -4.53
CA GLY A 474 3.41 -11.31 -4.20
C GLY A 474 2.67 -12.57 -3.72
N VAL A 475 2.98 -13.73 -4.30
CA VAL A 475 2.44 -15.03 -3.86
C VAL A 475 2.96 -15.40 -2.48
N ILE A 476 4.27 -15.25 -2.23
CA ILE A 476 4.90 -15.54 -0.94
C ILE A 476 4.38 -14.61 0.14
N TYR A 477 4.14 -13.34 -0.20
CA TYR A 477 3.52 -12.38 0.70
C TYR A 477 2.12 -12.84 1.14
N ASP A 478 1.30 -13.31 0.19
CA ASP A 478 -0.03 -13.84 0.53
C ASP A 478 0.06 -15.07 1.44
N PHE A 479 0.99 -16.00 1.19
CA PHE A 479 1.20 -17.17 2.04
C PHE A 479 1.66 -16.75 3.44
N SER A 480 2.62 -15.84 3.53
CA SER A 480 3.13 -15.26 4.78
C SER A 480 2.02 -14.56 5.56
N ARG A 481 1.12 -13.84 4.88
CA ARG A 481 -0.06 -13.21 5.50
C ARG A 481 -1.02 -14.24 6.07
N LEU A 482 -1.33 -15.32 5.34
CA LEU A 482 -2.19 -16.39 5.83
C LEU A 482 -1.58 -17.09 7.05
N LEU A 483 -0.27 -17.33 7.04
CA LEU A 483 0.46 -17.88 8.20
C LEU A 483 0.37 -16.92 9.40
N ARG A 484 0.61 -15.62 9.21
CA ARG A 484 0.49 -14.61 10.27
C ARG A 484 -0.94 -14.56 10.84
N ASN A 485 -1.95 -14.58 9.98
CA ASN A 485 -3.35 -14.61 10.40
C ASN A 485 -3.67 -15.85 11.26
N ASN A 486 -3.10 -17.01 10.93
CA ASN A 486 -3.26 -18.24 11.73
C ASN A 486 -2.66 -18.11 13.14
N ALA A 487 -1.45 -17.54 13.28
CA ALA A 487 -0.85 -17.28 14.59
C ALA A 487 -1.66 -16.27 15.41
N ALA A 488 -2.05 -15.14 14.80
CA ALA A 488 -2.87 -14.12 15.44
C ALA A 488 -4.22 -14.71 15.91
N PHE A 489 -4.86 -15.53 15.08
CA PHE A 489 -6.12 -16.19 15.43
C PHE A 489 -5.97 -17.22 16.55
N ALA A 490 -4.88 -18.00 16.53
CA ALA A 490 -4.57 -18.94 17.61
C ALA A 490 -4.35 -18.22 18.96
N ARG A 491 -3.73 -17.02 18.93
CA ARG A 491 -3.59 -16.15 20.11
C ARG A 491 -4.93 -15.69 20.63
N GLU A 492 -5.79 -15.14 19.78
CA GLU A 492 -7.12 -14.67 20.21
C GLU A 492 -7.91 -15.78 20.90
N ARG A 493 -7.98 -16.98 20.30
CA ARG A 493 -8.68 -18.11 20.93
C ARG A 493 -8.04 -18.60 22.21
N ARG A 494 -6.73 -18.42 22.39
CA ARG A 494 -6.05 -18.73 23.65
C ARG A 494 -6.42 -17.72 24.74
N GLN A 495 -6.40 -16.44 24.41
CA GLN A 495 -6.68 -15.35 25.34
C GLN A 495 -8.16 -15.24 25.68
N ARG A 496 -9.04 -15.65 24.75
CA ARG A 496 -10.50 -15.52 24.82
C ARG A 496 -11.19 -16.85 24.53
N PRO A 497 -11.13 -17.83 25.46
CA PRO A 497 -11.76 -19.14 25.28
C PRO A 497 -13.28 -19.06 25.14
N GLU A 498 -13.93 -17.96 25.54
CA GLU A 498 -15.35 -17.70 25.32
C GLU A 498 -15.73 -17.62 23.84
N ILE A 499 -14.78 -17.27 22.93
CA ILE A 499 -15.01 -17.33 21.48
C ILE A 499 -15.48 -18.72 21.06
N GLU A 500 -14.97 -19.77 21.69
CA GLU A 500 -15.30 -21.15 21.30
C GLU A 500 -16.76 -21.52 21.60
N ARG A 501 -17.40 -20.78 22.50
CA ARG A 501 -18.79 -20.95 22.92
C ARG A 501 -19.78 -20.20 22.03
N GLU A 502 -19.28 -19.36 21.12
CA GLU A 502 -20.14 -18.69 20.16
C GLU A 502 -20.82 -19.72 19.26
N GLU A 503 -22.14 -19.65 19.19
CA GLU A 503 -22.95 -20.50 18.34
C GLU A 503 -23.23 -19.79 17.02
N ILE A 504 -23.10 -20.54 15.92
CA ILE A 504 -23.45 -20.08 14.58
C ILE A 504 -24.75 -20.79 14.22
N THR A 505 -25.87 -20.12 14.43
CA THR A 505 -27.20 -20.67 14.26
C THR A 505 -27.76 -20.31 12.89
N CYS A 506 -28.36 -21.30 12.23
CA CYS A 506 -29.03 -21.22 10.95
C CYS A 506 -28.30 -20.36 9.89
N PRO A 507 -26.99 -20.57 9.62
CA PRO A 507 -26.29 -19.75 8.63
C PRO A 507 -26.89 -19.96 7.23
N VAL A 508 -26.97 -18.90 6.44
CA VAL A 508 -27.48 -18.92 5.07
C VAL A 508 -26.31 -18.91 4.10
N PHE A 509 -26.26 -19.89 3.21
CA PHE A 509 -25.26 -20.00 2.15
C PHE A 509 -25.92 -19.76 0.79
N ILE A 510 -25.56 -18.65 0.15
CA ILE A 510 -25.86 -18.43 -1.27
C ILE A 510 -24.85 -19.24 -2.08
N VAL A 511 -25.37 -20.24 -2.77
CA VAL A 511 -24.59 -21.13 -3.63
C VAL A 511 -25.08 -21.03 -5.07
N GLY A 512 -24.28 -21.55 -5.99
CA GLY A 512 -24.50 -21.38 -7.42
C GLY A 512 -23.21 -21.00 -8.10
N ILE A 513 -23.17 -21.27 -9.39
CA ILE A 513 -21.99 -21.04 -10.22
C ILE A 513 -21.71 -19.53 -10.30
N ASN A 514 -20.46 -19.15 -10.53
CA ASN A 514 -20.15 -17.77 -10.90
C ASN A 514 -21.06 -17.28 -12.04
N ARG A 515 -21.51 -16.03 -11.97
CA ARG A 515 -22.33 -15.36 -13.00
C ARG A 515 -23.79 -15.83 -13.11
N THR A 516 -24.32 -16.47 -12.07
CA THR A 516 -25.75 -16.77 -11.90
C THR A 516 -26.48 -15.75 -11.01
N GLY A 517 -25.85 -14.61 -10.70
CA GLY A 517 -26.44 -13.55 -9.87
C GLY A 517 -26.14 -13.66 -8.37
N THR A 518 -25.34 -14.65 -7.94
CA THR A 518 -24.96 -14.84 -6.53
C THR A 518 -24.43 -13.57 -5.85
N THR A 519 -23.50 -12.84 -6.48
CA THR A 519 -22.96 -11.58 -5.91
C THR A 519 -24.02 -10.49 -5.77
N PHE A 520 -24.92 -10.37 -6.75
CA PHE A 520 -26.00 -9.39 -6.69
C PHE A 520 -26.96 -9.72 -5.55
N LEU A 521 -27.41 -10.97 -5.47
CA LEU A 521 -28.29 -11.44 -4.40
C LEU A 521 -27.65 -11.34 -3.02
N HIS A 522 -26.35 -11.68 -2.89
CA HIS A 522 -25.61 -11.58 -1.64
C HIS A 522 -25.53 -10.14 -1.12
N ARG A 523 -25.17 -9.21 -1.99
CA ARG A 523 -25.07 -7.79 -1.61
C ARG A 523 -26.45 -7.20 -1.29
N LEU A 524 -27.49 -7.59 -2.03
CA LEU A 524 -28.88 -7.17 -1.83
C LEU A 524 -29.40 -7.67 -0.47
N LEU A 525 -29.35 -8.98 -0.20
CA LEU A 525 -29.79 -9.55 1.07
C LEU A 525 -28.99 -8.98 2.25
N ALA A 526 -27.68 -8.75 2.10
CA ALA A 526 -26.84 -8.15 3.14
C ALA A 526 -27.18 -6.67 3.46
N ARG A 527 -28.20 -6.07 2.86
CA ARG A 527 -28.76 -4.77 3.27
C ARG A 527 -29.76 -4.89 4.42
N ASP A 528 -30.35 -6.07 4.62
CA ASP A 528 -31.20 -6.33 5.79
C ASP A 528 -30.31 -6.50 7.04
N GLU A 529 -30.63 -5.79 8.11
CA GLU A 529 -29.92 -5.85 9.40
C GLU A 529 -30.02 -7.23 10.07
N ARG A 530 -30.98 -8.06 9.65
CA ARG A 530 -31.04 -9.49 9.99
C ARG A 530 -29.72 -10.19 9.66
N PHE A 531 -29.05 -9.83 8.58
CA PHE A 531 -27.89 -10.56 8.09
C PHE A 531 -26.57 -9.95 8.54
N TRP A 532 -25.69 -10.82 9.03
CA TRP A 532 -24.26 -10.53 9.10
C TRP A 532 -23.56 -11.12 7.90
N ALA A 533 -22.90 -10.27 7.12
CA ALA A 533 -22.06 -10.71 6.02
C ALA A 533 -20.63 -10.19 6.23
N PRO A 534 -19.60 -11.06 6.23
CA PRO A 534 -18.22 -10.62 6.37
C PRO A 534 -17.82 -9.73 5.19
N ARG A 535 -17.18 -8.61 5.50
CA ARG A 535 -16.66 -7.70 4.48
C ARG A 535 -15.29 -8.14 4.02
N VAL A 536 -14.88 -7.72 2.82
CA VAL A 536 -13.55 -8.07 2.26
C VAL A 536 -12.41 -7.76 3.23
N TYR A 537 -12.48 -6.61 3.93
CA TYR A 537 -11.43 -6.25 4.89
C TYR A 537 -11.37 -7.18 6.12
N GLU A 538 -12.51 -7.75 6.54
CA GLU A 538 -12.60 -8.68 7.66
C GLU A 538 -12.06 -10.06 7.26
N TYR A 539 -12.31 -10.50 6.03
CA TYR A 539 -11.73 -11.74 5.52
C TYR A 539 -10.23 -11.66 5.26
N ALA A 540 -9.74 -10.54 4.74
CA ALA A 540 -8.32 -10.38 4.48
C ALA A 540 -7.48 -10.30 5.78
N ALA A 541 -8.05 -9.70 6.83
CA ALA A 541 -7.44 -9.55 8.15
C ALA A 541 -8.48 -9.82 9.26
N PRO A 542 -8.73 -11.08 9.63
CA PRO A 542 -9.79 -11.42 10.58
C PRO A 542 -9.53 -10.85 11.99
N ILE A 543 -8.26 -10.65 12.35
CA ILE A 543 -7.83 -10.18 13.66
C ILE A 543 -7.48 -8.69 13.61
N LEU A 544 -8.10 -7.89 14.48
CA LEU A 544 -7.74 -6.49 14.69
C LEU A 544 -6.40 -6.40 15.43
N SER A 545 -5.49 -5.56 14.94
CA SER A 545 -4.14 -5.42 15.50
C SER A 545 -4.12 -4.79 16.89
N LYS A 546 -5.10 -3.95 17.22
CA LYS A 546 -5.31 -3.34 18.54
C LYS A 546 -6.55 -3.97 19.18
N GLU A 547 -6.54 -4.23 20.49
CA GLU A 547 -7.68 -4.80 21.24
C GLU A 547 -8.86 -3.82 21.42
N ALA A 548 -9.17 -3.04 20.38
CA ALA A 548 -10.16 -1.97 20.35
C ALA A 548 -11.45 -2.42 19.62
N TYR A 549 -11.79 -3.71 19.67
CA TYR A 549 -12.95 -4.26 18.97
C TYR A 549 -14.27 -3.57 19.31
N ALA A 550 -14.43 -3.15 20.57
CA ALA A 550 -15.61 -2.46 21.06
C ALA A 550 -15.71 -1.00 20.57
N THR A 551 -14.60 -0.36 20.18
CA THR A 551 -14.56 1.09 19.89
C THR A 551 -14.31 1.41 18.42
N ILE A 552 -13.45 0.66 17.73
CA ILE A 552 -13.07 0.94 16.34
C ILE A 552 -13.46 -0.18 15.36
N GLY A 553 -13.92 -1.33 15.87
CA GLY A 553 -14.25 -2.48 15.04
C GLY A 553 -15.34 -2.16 14.03
N GLY A 554 -15.01 -2.23 12.74
CA GLY A 554 -15.91 -1.98 11.61
C GLY A 554 -16.36 -0.53 11.41
N THR A 555 -15.85 0.43 12.19
CA THR A 555 -16.01 1.85 11.90
C THR A 555 -15.11 2.25 10.72
N PRO A 556 -15.25 3.47 10.15
CA PRO A 556 -14.31 3.97 9.14
C PRO A 556 -12.85 4.00 9.61
N GLU A 557 -12.62 4.08 10.93
CA GLU A 557 -11.31 4.09 11.58
C GLU A 557 -10.73 2.69 11.81
N ASP A 558 -11.43 1.62 11.40
CA ASP A 558 -10.91 0.26 11.49
C ASP A 558 -9.62 0.12 10.66
N PRO A 559 -8.44 -0.12 11.30
CA PRO A 559 -7.15 -0.14 10.61
C PRO A 559 -7.05 -1.22 9.52
N ARG A 560 -7.90 -2.25 9.57
CA ARG A 560 -7.95 -3.29 8.53
C ARG A 560 -8.42 -2.72 7.19
N ARG A 561 -9.32 -1.73 7.19
CA ARG A 561 -9.81 -1.08 5.96
C ARG A 561 -8.66 -0.42 5.21
N ALA A 562 -7.85 0.38 5.90
CA ALA A 562 -6.69 1.05 5.32
C ALA A 562 -5.69 0.04 4.73
N HIS A 563 -5.36 -1.00 5.50
CA HIS A 563 -4.44 -2.05 5.07
C HIS A 563 -4.92 -2.79 3.81
N VAL A 564 -6.20 -3.19 3.78
CA VAL A 564 -6.75 -3.96 2.67
C VAL A 564 -6.96 -3.08 1.44
N LYS A 565 -7.33 -1.81 1.64
CA LYS A 565 -7.39 -0.80 0.57
C LYS A 565 -6.03 -0.61 -0.09
N GLU A 566 -4.97 -0.48 0.72
CA GLU A 566 -3.60 -0.35 0.23
C GLU A 566 -3.19 -1.57 -0.61
N ARG A 567 -3.39 -2.78 -0.08
CA ARG A 567 -3.01 -4.02 -0.78
C ARG A 567 -3.75 -4.19 -2.11
N LEU A 568 -5.06 -3.93 -2.13
CA LEU A 568 -5.84 -3.98 -3.37
C LEU A 568 -5.45 -2.88 -4.35
N GLY A 569 -5.18 -1.66 -3.86
CA GLY A 569 -4.79 -0.51 -4.68
C GLY A 569 -3.41 -0.63 -5.34
N SER A 570 -2.48 -1.32 -4.67
CA SER A 570 -1.12 -1.59 -5.20
C SER A 570 -1.05 -2.81 -6.12
N SER A 571 -2.10 -3.63 -6.14
CA SER A 571 -2.20 -4.79 -7.02
C SER A 571 -2.81 -4.42 -8.38
N GLU A 572 -2.49 -5.19 -9.42
CA GLU A 572 -3.17 -5.09 -10.73
C GLU A 572 -4.59 -5.68 -10.70
N VAL A 573 -5.06 -6.16 -9.54
CA VAL A 573 -6.38 -6.82 -9.42
C VAL A 573 -7.49 -5.87 -9.84
N ARG A 574 -7.51 -4.63 -9.33
CA ARG A 574 -8.57 -3.68 -9.67
C ARG A 574 -8.60 -3.33 -11.15
N GLU A 575 -7.44 -3.17 -11.76
CA GLU A 575 -7.32 -2.85 -13.18
C GLU A 575 -7.71 -4.05 -14.05
N ARG A 576 -7.13 -5.23 -13.79
CA ARG A 576 -7.39 -6.44 -14.59
C ARG A 576 -8.82 -6.97 -14.45
N PHE A 577 -9.47 -6.76 -13.31
CA PHE A 577 -10.86 -7.17 -13.09
C PHE A 577 -11.89 -6.07 -13.32
N LYS A 578 -11.48 -4.88 -13.80
CA LYS A 578 -12.40 -3.78 -14.13
C LYS A 578 -13.43 -4.25 -15.16
N GLY A 579 -14.72 -4.05 -14.85
CA GLY A 579 -15.85 -4.51 -15.68
C GLY A 579 -16.08 -6.03 -15.66
N VAL A 580 -15.36 -6.78 -14.81
CA VAL A 580 -15.48 -8.24 -14.64
C VAL A 580 -15.99 -8.58 -13.24
N HIS A 581 -15.29 -8.11 -12.21
CA HIS A 581 -15.65 -8.27 -10.81
C HIS A 581 -15.23 -7.01 -10.03
N ASP A 582 -16.18 -6.40 -9.32
CA ASP A 582 -15.93 -5.26 -8.45
C ASP A 582 -15.40 -5.69 -7.07
N PHE A 583 -14.32 -5.05 -6.61
CA PHE A 583 -13.63 -5.32 -5.34
C PHE A 583 -13.69 -4.09 -4.44
N ASP A 584 -14.88 -3.83 -3.90
CA ASP A 584 -15.09 -2.91 -2.79
C ASP A 584 -14.73 -3.61 -1.47
N ILE A 585 -13.89 -2.95 -0.66
CA ILE A 585 -13.42 -3.48 0.62
C ILE A 585 -14.55 -3.62 1.65
N ASP A 586 -15.60 -2.82 1.49
CA ASP A 586 -16.70 -2.67 2.43
C ASP A 586 -17.93 -3.47 2.02
N GLU A 587 -17.93 -4.08 0.84
CA GLU A 587 -18.98 -5.00 0.41
C GLU A 587 -18.76 -6.42 0.96
N PRO A 588 -19.83 -7.23 1.11
CA PRO A 588 -19.73 -8.64 1.42
C PRO A 588 -18.85 -9.38 0.43
N ALA A 589 -18.06 -10.30 0.96
CA ALA A 589 -17.05 -11.04 0.22
C ALA A 589 -17.38 -12.53 0.10
N GLU A 590 -16.65 -13.21 -0.78
CA GLU A 590 -16.66 -14.68 -0.82
C GLU A 590 -15.81 -15.28 0.28
N ASP A 591 -16.17 -16.48 0.75
CA ASP A 591 -15.53 -17.14 1.89
C ASP A 591 -14.12 -17.67 1.60
N PHE A 592 -13.66 -17.60 0.34
CA PHE A 592 -12.37 -18.16 -0.07
C PHE A 592 -11.16 -17.67 0.76
N PRO A 593 -11.04 -16.40 1.19
CA PRO A 593 -9.85 -15.97 1.94
C PRO A 593 -9.70 -16.70 3.29
N ILE A 594 -10.82 -17.10 3.89
CA ILE A 594 -10.83 -17.89 5.14
C ILE A 594 -10.52 -19.36 4.86
N LEU A 595 -11.06 -19.92 3.78
CA LEU A 595 -10.75 -21.29 3.38
C LEU A 595 -9.30 -21.42 2.91
N GLU A 596 -8.70 -20.38 2.34
CA GLU A 596 -7.29 -20.37 1.98
C GLU A 596 -6.36 -20.36 3.20
N MET A 597 -6.82 -19.92 4.38
CA MET A 597 -6.04 -20.02 5.62
C MET A 597 -5.72 -21.46 6.00
N VAL A 598 -6.44 -22.45 5.47
CA VAL A 598 -6.15 -23.87 5.69
C VAL A 598 -5.20 -24.50 4.66
N PHE A 599 -4.78 -23.75 3.64
CA PHE A 599 -3.92 -24.19 2.52
C PHE A 599 -4.41 -25.42 1.74
N GLY A 600 -5.63 -25.87 1.99
CA GLY A 600 -6.25 -27.09 1.44
C GLY A 600 -7.61 -26.78 0.83
N SER A 601 -7.69 -25.76 -0.02
CA SER A 601 -8.94 -25.29 -0.63
C SER A 601 -8.92 -25.46 -2.15
N TRP A 602 -10.08 -25.79 -2.73
CA TRP A 602 -10.31 -25.79 -4.18
C TRP A 602 -10.13 -24.41 -4.81
N THR A 603 -10.14 -23.32 -4.04
CA THR A 603 -9.90 -21.96 -4.57
C THR A 603 -8.48 -21.83 -5.13
N SER A 604 -7.52 -22.56 -4.54
CA SER A 604 -6.14 -22.63 -5.01
C SER A 604 -6.05 -23.18 -6.44
N THR A 605 -6.94 -24.09 -6.86
CA THR A 605 -6.91 -24.65 -8.22
C THR A 605 -7.53 -23.70 -9.26
N VAL A 606 -8.28 -22.69 -8.82
CA VAL A 606 -8.74 -21.59 -9.69
C VAL A 606 -7.60 -20.58 -9.85
N ARG A 607 -6.97 -20.20 -8.73
CA ARG A 607 -5.88 -19.23 -8.68
C ARG A 607 -4.62 -19.73 -9.41
N PHE A 608 -4.21 -20.96 -9.17
CA PHE A 608 -3.02 -21.58 -9.75
C PHE A 608 -3.41 -22.73 -10.68
N ARG A 609 -2.60 -22.98 -11.72
CA ARG A 609 -2.77 -24.15 -12.59
C ARG A 609 -2.07 -25.38 -11.98
N ILE A 610 -2.73 -26.01 -11.01
CA ILE A 610 -2.16 -27.11 -10.18
C ILE A 610 -3.08 -28.36 -10.14
N PRO A 611 -3.26 -29.08 -11.27
CA PRO A 611 -4.17 -30.22 -11.34
C PRO A 611 -3.80 -31.38 -10.40
N GLU A 612 -2.52 -31.61 -10.10
CA GLU A 612 -2.10 -32.61 -9.09
C GLU A 612 -2.68 -32.29 -7.71
N PHE A 613 -2.72 -31.01 -7.35
CA PHE A 613 -3.26 -30.57 -6.06
C PHE A 613 -4.77 -30.81 -5.99
N GLY A 614 -5.50 -30.56 -7.08
CA GLY A 614 -6.92 -30.89 -7.19
C GLY A 614 -7.17 -32.38 -6.93
N ARG A 615 -6.45 -33.27 -7.62
CA ARG A 615 -6.55 -34.73 -7.39
C ARG A 615 -6.19 -35.13 -5.95
N TRP A 616 -5.20 -34.45 -5.36
CA TRP A 616 -4.82 -34.67 -3.97
C TRP A 616 -5.95 -34.30 -3.00
N LEU A 617 -6.66 -33.19 -3.24
CA LEU A 617 -7.82 -32.77 -2.45
C LEU A 617 -8.97 -33.79 -2.53
N GLU A 618 -9.21 -34.41 -3.69
CA GLU A 618 -10.25 -35.46 -3.84
C GLU A 618 -9.98 -36.66 -2.93
N VAL A 619 -8.72 -37.07 -2.84
CA VAL A 619 -8.31 -38.23 -2.03
C VAL A 619 -8.27 -37.91 -0.54
N ASN A 620 -7.78 -36.73 -0.16
CA ASN A 620 -7.52 -36.39 1.25
C ASN A 620 -8.70 -35.64 1.91
N GLY A 621 -9.62 -35.14 1.09
CA GLY A 621 -10.76 -34.33 1.52
C GLY A 621 -10.38 -32.98 2.10
N THR A 622 -11.40 -32.19 2.42
CA THR A 622 -11.28 -30.80 2.88
C THR A 622 -11.98 -30.58 4.23
N ARG A 623 -12.15 -31.65 5.02
CA ARG A 623 -12.90 -31.64 6.30
C ARG A 623 -12.50 -30.51 7.26
N HIS A 624 -11.23 -30.12 7.26
CA HIS A 624 -10.71 -29.07 8.14
C HIS A 624 -11.07 -27.65 7.69
N SER A 625 -11.44 -27.48 6.41
CA SER A 625 -11.75 -26.18 5.80
C SER A 625 -12.98 -25.55 6.46
N TYR A 626 -14.10 -26.26 6.53
CA TYR A 626 -15.32 -25.74 7.16
C TYR A 626 -15.25 -25.70 8.69
N ALA A 627 -14.54 -26.66 9.32
CA ALA A 627 -14.27 -26.58 10.75
C ALA A 627 -13.48 -25.29 11.09
N HIS A 628 -12.49 -24.91 10.26
CA HIS A 628 -11.77 -23.65 10.41
C HIS A 628 -12.67 -22.44 10.10
N HIS A 629 -13.48 -22.50 9.04
CA HIS A 629 -14.48 -21.49 8.72
C HIS A 629 -15.39 -21.18 9.92
N ARG A 630 -15.98 -22.21 10.54
CA ARG A 630 -16.80 -22.09 11.75
C ARG A 630 -16.05 -21.41 12.88
N ARG A 631 -14.80 -21.79 13.14
CA ARG A 631 -13.98 -21.17 14.18
C ARG A 631 -13.73 -19.68 13.92
N ILE A 632 -13.55 -19.26 12.67
CA ILE A 632 -13.43 -17.85 12.31
C ILE A 632 -14.77 -17.13 12.48
N MET A 633 -15.89 -17.74 12.08
CA MET A 633 -17.22 -17.15 12.27
C MET A 633 -17.59 -16.98 13.74
N GLN A 634 -17.15 -17.90 14.60
CA GLN A 634 -17.24 -17.74 16.05
C GLN A 634 -16.50 -16.48 16.52
N HIS A 635 -15.28 -16.26 16.01
CA HIS A 635 -14.52 -15.06 16.35
C HIS A 635 -15.17 -13.79 15.83
N LEU A 636 -15.64 -13.76 14.59
CA LEU A 636 -16.35 -12.59 14.06
C LEU A 636 -17.67 -12.34 14.80
N THR A 637 -18.38 -13.38 15.22
CA THR A 637 -19.59 -13.29 16.06
C THR A 637 -19.26 -12.63 17.39
N TRP A 638 -18.22 -13.13 18.07
CA TRP A 638 -17.70 -12.53 19.29
C TRP A 638 -17.34 -11.05 19.07
N GLN A 639 -16.65 -10.70 17.97
CA GLN A 639 -16.31 -9.32 17.64
C GLN A 639 -17.55 -8.43 17.46
N ARG A 640 -18.60 -8.91 16.78
CA ARG A 640 -19.86 -8.15 16.59
C ARG A 640 -20.54 -7.90 17.92
N ARG A 641 -20.55 -8.89 18.82
CA ARG A 641 -21.13 -8.76 20.17
C ARG A 641 -20.39 -7.73 21.02
N GLN A 642 -19.07 -7.59 20.87
CA GLN A 642 -18.31 -6.53 21.56
C GLN A 642 -18.75 -5.12 21.17
N ARG A 643 -19.38 -4.94 20.01
CA ARG A 643 -19.87 -3.64 19.51
C ARG A 643 -21.28 -3.30 20.00
N GLN A 644 -21.92 -4.18 20.78
CA GLN A 644 -23.27 -4.01 21.33
C GLN A 644 -24.32 -3.65 20.26
N LEU A 645 -24.23 -4.29 19.09
CA LEU A 645 -25.21 -4.10 18.02
C LEU A 645 -26.62 -4.49 18.52
N GLN A 646 -27.64 -3.72 18.11
CA GLN A 646 -29.01 -3.88 18.60
C GLN A 646 -29.67 -5.21 18.18
N HIS A 647 -29.18 -5.84 17.10
CA HIS A 647 -29.77 -7.05 16.52
C HIS A 647 -28.81 -8.24 16.59
N GLN A 648 -29.34 -9.43 16.90
CA GLN A 648 -28.64 -10.70 16.70
C GLN A 648 -28.70 -11.05 15.22
N GLY A 649 -27.56 -11.07 14.53
CA GLY A 649 -27.52 -11.32 13.09
C GLY A 649 -27.35 -12.79 12.74
N GLN A 650 -28.06 -13.20 11.71
CA GLN A 650 -27.92 -14.48 11.03
C GLN A 650 -26.81 -14.37 9.99
N TRP A 651 -25.86 -15.30 9.97
CA TRP A 651 -24.76 -15.21 9.01
C TRP A 651 -25.22 -15.47 7.57
N LEU A 652 -24.75 -14.65 6.63
CA LEU A 652 -25.02 -14.75 5.20
C LEU A 652 -23.70 -14.87 4.42
N PHE A 653 -23.47 -16.06 3.88
CA PHE A 653 -22.29 -16.45 3.14
C PHE A 653 -22.57 -16.61 1.66
N LYS A 654 -21.51 -16.52 0.85
CA LYS A 654 -21.62 -16.77 -0.59
C LYS A 654 -20.28 -17.23 -1.14
N MET A 655 -20.25 -18.39 -1.75
CA MET A 655 -19.12 -18.81 -2.58
C MET A 655 -19.54 -19.96 -3.50
N PRO A 656 -19.23 -19.90 -4.81
CA PRO A 656 -19.55 -20.98 -5.74
C PRO A 656 -18.94 -22.32 -5.34
N ILE A 657 -17.71 -22.30 -4.83
CA ILE A 657 -16.96 -23.51 -4.45
C ILE A 657 -17.60 -24.24 -3.25
N HIS A 658 -18.56 -23.65 -2.54
CA HIS A 658 -19.35 -24.41 -1.56
C HIS A 658 -20.02 -25.64 -2.17
N LEU A 659 -20.38 -25.58 -3.46
CA LEU A 659 -20.95 -26.70 -4.21
C LEU A 659 -20.03 -27.92 -4.30
N MET A 660 -18.71 -27.73 -4.20
CA MET A 660 -17.73 -28.84 -4.19
C MET A 660 -17.71 -29.60 -2.85
N GLU A 661 -18.22 -28.99 -1.78
CA GLU A 661 -17.94 -29.42 -0.41
C GLU A 661 -19.20 -29.46 0.49
N LEU A 662 -20.38 -29.61 -0.11
CA LEU A 662 -21.67 -29.59 0.61
C LEU A 662 -21.73 -30.58 1.78
N GLU A 663 -21.12 -31.75 1.65
CA GLU A 663 -20.99 -32.74 2.72
C GLU A 663 -20.30 -32.16 3.97
N ASN A 664 -19.10 -31.59 3.80
CA ASN A 664 -18.33 -31.00 4.91
C ASN A 664 -19.03 -29.76 5.47
N LEU A 665 -19.69 -28.99 4.62
CA LEU A 665 -20.44 -27.79 4.99
C LEU A 665 -21.62 -28.17 5.89
N VAL A 666 -22.48 -29.09 5.46
CA VAL A 666 -23.66 -29.54 6.23
C VAL A 666 -23.25 -30.27 7.51
N GLN A 667 -22.17 -31.06 7.48
CA GLN A 667 -21.64 -31.67 8.70
C GLN A 667 -21.20 -30.62 9.73
N THR A 668 -20.64 -29.50 9.27
CA THR A 668 -20.19 -28.40 10.13
C THR A 668 -21.35 -27.50 10.59
N TYR A 669 -22.34 -27.31 9.74
CA TYR A 669 -23.53 -26.49 9.95
C TYR A 669 -24.80 -27.30 9.67
N PRO A 670 -25.24 -28.14 10.64
CA PRO A 670 -26.39 -29.03 10.45
C PRO A 670 -27.71 -28.30 10.21
N ASP A 671 -27.79 -27.03 10.59
CA ASP A 671 -28.93 -26.14 10.45
C ASP A 671 -28.76 -25.10 9.32
N ALA A 672 -27.75 -25.26 8.45
CA ALA A 672 -27.52 -24.37 7.32
C ALA A 672 -28.71 -24.34 6.34
N LEU A 673 -29.01 -23.14 5.85
CA LEU A 673 -29.99 -22.88 4.81
C LEU A 673 -29.27 -22.50 3.52
N PHE A 674 -29.82 -22.87 2.37
CA PHE A 674 -29.19 -22.68 1.08
C PHE A 674 -30.09 -21.92 0.13
N ILE A 675 -29.51 -20.95 -0.55
CA ILE A 675 -30.14 -20.28 -1.69
C ILE A 675 -29.29 -20.61 -2.91
N GLN A 676 -29.77 -21.53 -3.76
CA GLN A 676 -29.05 -21.95 -4.95
C GLN A 676 -29.52 -21.17 -6.17
N THR A 677 -28.62 -20.43 -6.80
CA THR A 677 -28.92 -19.69 -8.03
C THR A 677 -28.62 -20.53 -9.27
N HIS A 678 -29.49 -20.44 -10.27
CA HIS A 678 -29.45 -21.26 -11.48
C HIS A 678 -29.41 -20.43 -12.76
N ARG A 679 -28.59 -20.86 -13.71
CA ARG A 679 -28.51 -20.32 -15.08
C ARG A 679 -28.07 -21.41 -16.06
N SER A 680 -28.43 -21.26 -17.34
CA SER A 680 -27.92 -22.13 -18.40
C SER A 680 -26.37 -22.13 -18.46
N PRO A 681 -25.73 -23.32 -18.50
CA PRO A 681 -24.28 -23.47 -18.66
C PRO A 681 -23.67 -22.73 -19.84
N VAL A 682 -24.36 -22.76 -20.97
CA VAL A 682 -23.94 -22.07 -22.21
C VAL A 682 -23.81 -20.56 -21.98
N GLN A 683 -24.60 -19.99 -21.07
CA GLN A 683 -24.60 -18.55 -20.81
C GLN A 683 -23.51 -18.07 -19.83
N PHE A 684 -22.96 -18.94 -18.98
CA PHE A 684 -21.95 -18.52 -18.00
C PHE A 684 -20.53 -19.02 -18.32
N MET A 685 -20.37 -20.12 -19.07
CA MET A 685 -19.06 -20.75 -19.25
C MET A 685 -18.02 -19.84 -19.93
N GLY A 686 -18.41 -19.05 -20.93
CA GLY A 686 -17.50 -18.09 -21.56
C GLY A 686 -17.03 -17.02 -20.55
N SER A 687 -17.94 -16.57 -19.68
CA SER A 687 -17.60 -15.59 -18.66
C SER A 687 -16.72 -16.17 -17.56
N TRP A 688 -16.92 -17.43 -17.20
CA TRP A 688 -16.12 -18.13 -16.20
C TRP A 688 -14.68 -18.30 -16.69
N ASN A 689 -14.50 -18.79 -17.91
CA ASN A 689 -13.18 -18.90 -18.51
C ASN A 689 -12.46 -17.54 -18.58
N SER A 690 -13.17 -16.48 -18.98
CA SER A 690 -12.62 -15.12 -18.99
C SER A 690 -12.27 -14.58 -17.60
N PHE A 691 -12.92 -15.08 -16.54
CA PHE A 691 -12.55 -14.78 -15.16
C PHE A 691 -11.28 -15.53 -14.75
N VAL A 692 -11.20 -16.84 -15.00
CA VAL A 692 -10.04 -17.68 -14.62
C VAL A 692 -8.78 -17.27 -15.39
N GLU A 693 -8.89 -16.97 -16.69
CA GLU A 693 -7.80 -16.45 -17.52
C GLU A 693 -7.17 -15.20 -16.88
N ARG A 694 -8.01 -14.24 -16.47
CA ARG A 694 -7.56 -13.00 -15.82
C ARG A 694 -6.96 -13.26 -14.44
N ALA A 695 -7.61 -14.11 -13.63
CA ALA A 695 -7.10 -14.47 -12.30
C ALA A 695 -5.69 -15.08 -12.38
N ARG A 696 -5.48 -16.03 -13.30
CA ARG A 696 -4.20 -16.69 -13.52
C ARG A 696 -3.15 -15.77 -14.16
N SER A 697 -3.56 -14.86 -15.04
CA SER A 697 -2.64 -13.94 -15.71
C SER A 697 -1.85 -13.04 -14.76
N ILE A 698 -2.31 -12.85 -13.52
CA ILE A 698 -1.60 -12.07 -12.48
C ILE A 698 -0.32 -12.77 -12.02
N ILE A 699 -0.29 -14.10 -12.08
CA ILE A 699 0.72 -14.93 -11.40
C ILE A 699 1.34 -16.01 -12.29
N SER A 700 0.85 -16.21 -13.51
CA SER A 700 1.29 -17.28 -14.41
C SER A 700 1.26 -16.83 -15.87
N ASP A 701 2.05 -17.51 -16.71
CA ASP A 701 2.04 -17.26 -18.15
C ASP A 701 0.67 -17.60 -18.77
N PRO A 702 0.31 -16.95 -19.89
CA PRO A 702 -0.93 -17.24 -20.59
C PRO A 702 -1.00 -18.72 -21.02
N GLN A 703 -2.04 -19.41 -20.54
CA GLN A 703 -2.48 -20.71 -21.03
C GLN A 703 -3.22 -20.55 -22.37
N SER A 704 -3.16 -21.52 -23.27
CA SER A 704 -4.01 -21.49 -24.47
C SER A 704 -5.48 -21.50 -24.06
N ARG A 705 -6.29 -20.62 -24.66
CA ARG A 705 -7.71 -20.50 -24.30
C ARG A 705 -8.49 -21.80 -24.49
N GLU A 706 -8.13 -22.60 -25.49
CA GLU A 706 -8.71 -23.92 -25.72
C GLU A 706 -8.41 -24.90 -24.57
N SER A 707 -7.17 -24.95 -24.10
CA SER A 707 -6.80 -25.78 -22.94
C SER A 707 -7.53 -25.30 -21.68
N LEU A 708 -7.63 -23.99 -21.48
CA LEU A 708 -8.37 -23.43 -20.34
C LEU A 708 -9.86 -23.79 -20.42
N GLY A 709 -10.46 -23.66 -21.61
CA GLY A 709 -11.85 -24.02 -21.86
C GLY A 709 -12.15 -25.47 -21.50
N ALA A 710 -11.31 -26.40 -21.96
CA ALA A 710 -11.46 -27.82 -21.65
C ALA A 710 -11.31 -28.12 -20.15
N GLU A 711 -10.26 -27.56 -19.52
CA GLU A 711 -9.99 -27.73 -18.08
C GLU A 711 -11.15 -27.21 -17.22
N GLN A 712 -11.64 -26.02 -17.53
CA GLN A 712 -12.71 -25.39 -16.75
C GLN A 712 -14.08 -25.99 -17.05
N LEU A 713 -14.29 -26.57 -18.24
CA LEU A 713 -15.51 -27.33 -18.52
C LEU A 713 -15.59 -28.57 -17.62
N ASP A 714 -14.50 -29.33 -17.51
CA ASP A 714 -14.41 -30.49 -16.64
C ASP A 714 -14.58 -30.11 -15.16
N PHE A 715 -13.85 -29.10 -14.69
CA PHE A 715 -13.94 -28.61 -13.32
C PHE A 715 -15.37 -28.17 -12.94
N MET A 716 -16.01 -27.35 -13.78
CA MET A 716 -17.32 -26.79 -13.46
C MET A 716 -18.46 -27.81 -13.60
N SER A 717 -18.40 -28.71 -14.58
CA SER A 717 -19.38 -29.79 -14.71
C SER A 717 -19.25 -30.78 -13.54
N GLY A 718 -18.03 -31.19 -13.20
CA GLY A 718 -17.79 -32.07 -12.04
C GLY A 718 -18.26 -31.46 -10.72
N MET A 719 -18.08 -30.16 -10.50
CA MET A 719 -18.62 -29.45 -9.34
C MET A 719 -20.14 -29.53 -9.27
N MET A 720 -20.82 -29.32 -10.39
CA MET A 720 -22.28 -29.36 -10.44
C MET A 720 -22.83 -30.77 -10.29
N ASP A 721 -22.19 -31.76 -10.87
CA ASP A 721 -22.57 -33.16 -10.70
C ASP A 721 -22.44 -33.59 -9.24
N ARG A 722 -21.40 -33.14 -8.52
CA ARG A 722 -21.27 -33.37 -7.07
C ARG A 722 -22.40 -32.71 -6.28
N ALA A 723 -22.75 -31.47 -6.61
CA ALA A 723 -23.82 -30.76 -5.92
C ALA A 723 -25.21 -31.38 -6.18
N VAL A 724 -25.49 -31.78 -7.42
CA VAL A 724 -26.72 -32.48 -7.79
C VAL A 724 -26.78 -33.83 -7.09
N HIS A 725 -25.69 -34.60 -7.13
CA HIS A 725 -25.60 -35.88 -6.44
C HIS A 725 -25.90 -35.75 -4.94
N PHE A 726 -25.32 -34.75 -4.28
CA PHE A 726 -25.57 -34.48 -2.86
C PHE A 726 -27.06 -34.25 -2.57
N ARG A 727 -27.74 -33.43 -3.38
CA ARG A 727 -29.18 -33.15 -3.19
C ARG A 727 -30.05 -34.37 -3.50
N GLU A 728 -29.68 -35.18 -4.48
CA GLU A 728 -30.39 -36.43 -4.81
C GLU A 728 -30.25 -37.49 -3.71
N THR A 729 -29.08 -37.56 -3.05
CA THR A 729 -28.84 -38.54 -1.98
C THR A 729 -29.31 -38.09 -0.60
N HIS A 730 -29.63 -36.80 -0.42
CA HIS A 730 -30.12 -36.23 0.84
C HIS A 730 -31.47 -35.51 0.69
N PRO A 731 -32.53 -36.17 0.19
CA PRO A 731 -33.84 -35.56 -0.02
C PRO A 731 -34.48 -35.04 1.28
N GLU A 732 -34.12 -35.59 2.45
CA GLU A 732 -34.57 -35.12 3.75
C GLU A 732 -34.12 -33.69 4.06
N LEU A 733 -33.05 -33.23 3.41
CA LEU A 733 -32.47 -31.90 3.60
C LEU A 733 -33.04 -30.87 2.63
N GLU A 734 -33.90 -31.28 1.70
CA GLU A 734 -34.40 -30.45 0.60
C GLU A 734 -35.17 -29.21 1.07
N HIS A 735 -35.87 -29.30 2.20
CA HIS A 735 -36.58 -28.18 2.83
C HIS A 735 -35.68 -27.00 3.24
N ARG A 736 -34.36 -27.18 3.24
CA ARG A 736 -33.37 -26.15 3.54
C ARG A 736 -32.93 -25.37 2.29
N TRP A 737 -33.42 -25.73 1.10
CA TRP A 737 -32.99 -25.17 -0.18
C TRP A 737 -34.07 -24.31 -0.82
N MET A 738 -33.67 -23.12 -1.25
CA MET A 738 -34.46 -22.25 -2.13
C MET A 738 -33.73 -22.11 -3.46
N ASP A 739 -34.35 -22.61 -4.53
CA ASP A 739 -33.83 -22.49 -5.89
C ASP A 739 -34.27 -21.16 -6.52
N VAL A 740 -33.30 -20.38 -6.99
CA VAL A 740 -33.50 -19.04 -7.55
C VAL A 740 -33.08 -19.01 -9.01
N ASN A 741 -34.00 -18.60 -9.87
CA ASN A 741 -33.72 -18.40 -11.28
C ASN A 741 -32.94 -17.10 -11.51
N TYR A 742 -31.88 -17.13 -12.32
CA TYR A 742 -31.15 -15.92 -12.68
C TYR A 742 -32.01 -14.91 -13.44
N VAL A 743 -32.91 -15.35 -14.33
CA VAL A 743 -33.76 -14.46 -15.12
C VAL A 743 -34.72 -13.71 -14.20
N ASP A 744 -35.41 -14.43 -13.32
CA ASP A 744 -36.36 -13.86 -12.36
C ASP A 744 -35.65 -12.89 -11.41
N LEU A 745 -34.45 -13.23 -10.92
CA LEU A 745 -33.66 -12.37 -10.05
C LEU A 745 -33.29 -11.03 -10.70
N ILE A 746 -33.06 -11.01 -12.01
CA ILE A 746 -32.69 -9.79 -12.73
C ILE A 746 -33.93 -8.98 -13.15
N GLU A 747 -35.03 -9.64 -13.47
CA GLU A 747 -36.28 -8.99 -13.88
C GLU A 747 -37.06 -8.41 -12.70
N ASP A 748 -37.19 -9.18 -11.63
CA ASP A 748 -37.95 -8.84 -10.42
C ASP A 748 -37.16 -9.26 -9.16
N PRO A 749 -36.08 -8.52 -8.82
CA PRO A 749 -35.26 -8.84 -7.66
C PRO A 749 -36.06 -8.85 -6.36
N PHE A 750 -37.01 -7.92 -6.20
CA PHE A 750 -37.81 -7.82 -4.98
C PHE A 750 -38.85 -8.93 -4.88
N GLY A 751 -39.47 -9.37 -5.98
CA GLY A 751 -40.32 -10.56 -5.98
C GLY A 751 -39.56 -11.83 -5.60
N VAL A 752 -38.30 -11.97 -6.04
CA VAL A 752 -37.41 -13.05 -5.61
C VAL A 752 -37.08 -12.95 -4.12
N VAL A 753 -36.72 -11.77 -3.62
CA VAL A 753 -36.48 -11.54 -2.18
C VAL A 753 -37.72 -11.90 -1.36
N HIS A 754 -38.91 -11.43 -1.73
CA HIS A 754 -40.16 -11.79 -1.06
C HIS A 754 -40.38 -13.31 -1.03
N SER A 755 -40.08 -14.00 -2.13
CA SER A 755 -40.22 -15.45 -2.24
C SER A 755 -39.25 -16.19 -1.32
N ILE A 756 -37.99 -15.74 -1.24
CA ILE A 756 -36.98 -16.27 -0.31
C ILE A 756 -37.44 -16.11 1.14
N TYR A 757 -37.89 -14.91 1.53
CA TYR A 757 -38.33 -14.64 2.89
C TYR A 757 -39.55 -15.48 3.25
N LYS A 758 -40.53 -15.56 2.35
CA LYS A 758 -41.71 -16.41 2.52
C LYS A 758 -41.33 -17.89 2.67
N HIS A 759 -40.40 -18.38 1.86
CA HIS A 759 -39.96 -19.78 1.88
C HIS A 759 -39.33 -20.15 3.24
N PHE A 760 -38.45 -19.31 3.78
CA PHE A 760 -37.82 -19.56 5.08
C PHE A 760 -38.61 -19.03 6.29
N GLY A 761 -39.83 -18.51 6.08
CA GLY A 761 -40.68 -17.99 7.14
C GLY A 761 -40.11 -16.73 7.83
N TRP A 762 -39.37 -15.91 7.09
CA TRP A 762 -38.82 -14.64 7.57
C TRP A 762 -39.77 -13.47 7.29
N THR A 763 -39.76 -12.49 8.18
CA THR A 763 -40.45 -11.20 7.95
C THR A 763 -39.53 -10.28 7.16
N LEU A 764 -40.03 -9.75 6.04
CA LEU A 764 -39.35 -8.70 5.28
C LEU A 764 -39.90 -7.35 5.74
N GLU A 765 -39.10 -6.60 6.50
CA GLU A 765 -39.50 -5.28 7.00
C GLU A 765 -39.31 -4.19 5.95
N GLN A 766 -40.10 -3.12 6.02
CA GLN A 766 -40.01 -2.00 5.08
C GLN A 766 -38.62 -1.36 5.10
N ALA A 767 -37.98 -1.25 6.26
CA ALA A 767 -36.62 -0.70 6.37
C ALA A 767 -35.59 -1.52 5.55
N ALA A 768 -35.74 -2.84 5.49
CA ALA A 768 -34.88 -3.69 4.68
C ALA A 768 -35.14 -3.47 3.18
N ILE A 769 -36.40 -3.31 2.77
CA ILE A 769 -36.78 -2.98 1.39
C ILE A 769 -36.15 -1.64 0.97
N ASP A 770 -36.34 -0.59 1.79
CA ASP A 770 -35.82 0.75 1.50
C ASP A 770 -34.29 0.73 1.36
N ALA A 771 -33.57 -0.01 2.24
CA ALA A 771 -32.11 -0.15 2.17
C ALA A 771 -31.64 -0.93 0.93
N MET A 772 -32.41 -1.93 0.50
CA MET A 772 -32.17 -2.68 -0.74
C MET A 772 -32.38 -1.82 -1.98
N GLU A 773 -33.46 -1.01 -2.01
CA GLU A 773 -33.78 -0.07 -3.09
C GLU A 773 -32.70 1.00 -3.25
N ASP A 774 -32.32 1.69 -2.16
CA ASP A 774 -31.26 2.70 -2.16
C ASP A 774 -29.94 2.12 -2.71
N TRP A 775 -29.56 0.92 -2.26
CA TRP A 775 -28.36 0.27 -2.75
C TRP A 775 -28.46 -0.05 -4.26
N GLN A 776 -29.61 -0.56 -4.71
CA GLN A 776 -29.81 -0.91 -6.12
C GLN A 776 -29.75 0.32 -7.03
N GLU A 777 -30.31 1.45 -6.61
CA GLU A 777 -30.25 2.73 -7.34
C GLU A 777 -28.80 3.22 -7.49
N ARG A 778 -28.05 3.27 -6.39
CA ARG A 778 -26.61 3.64 -6.41
C ARG A 778 -25.79 2.74 -7.33
N GLN A 779 -26.06 1.43 -7.32
CA GLN A 779 -25.39 0.48 -8.19
C GLN A 779 -25.79 0.62 -9.67
N ALA A 780 -27.04 1.00 -9.97
CA ALA A 780 -27.49 1.23 -11.33
C ALA A 780 -26.77 2.43 -11.97
N GLU A 781 -26.54 3.48 -11.20
CA GLU A 781 -25.74 4.63 -11.63
C GLU A 781 -24.29 4.23 -11.95
N GLN A 782 -23.66 3.46 -11.06
CA GLN A 782 -22.29 2.94 -11.26
C GLN A 782 -22.19 2.07 -12.54
N ARG A 783 -23.14 1.14 -12.74
CA ARG A 783 -23.14 0.25 -13.93
C ARG A 783 -23.30 0.99 -15.26
N ARG A 784 -23.96 2.15 -15.29
CA ARG A 784 -24.09 2.96 -16.52
C ARG A 784 -22.74 3.52 -16.99
N GLN A 785 -21.76 3.63 -16.08
CA GLN A 785 -20.44 4.17 -16.36
C GLN A 785 -19.42 3.09 -16.77
N GLU A 786 -19.77 1.81 -16.66
CA GLU A 786 -18.86 0.68 -16.91
C GLU A 786 -19.00 0.09 -18.33
N LYS A 787 -17.88 0.01 -19.07
CA LYS A 787 -17.83 -0.71 -20.34
C LYS A 787 -17.79 -2.22 -20.09
N ARG A 788 -18.76 -2.95 -20.64
CA ARG A 788 -18.78 -4.43 -20.58
C ARG A 788 -17.77 -5.02 -21.56
N HIS A 789 -16.96 -5.96 -21.08
CA HIS A 789 -16.07 -6.75 -21.93
C HIS A 789 -16.87 -7.79 -22.74
N ARG A 790 -16.52 -7.98 -24.01
CA ARG A 790 -17.10 -9.02 -24.87
C ARG A 790 -16.28 -10.30 -24.77
N TYR A 791 -16.95 -11.44 -24.68
CA TYR A 791 -16.36 -12.78 -24.74
C TYR A 791 -17.39 -13.71 -25.37
N THR A 792 -16.92 -14.79 -26.00
CA THR A 792 -17.75 -15.82 -26.61
C THR A 792 -17.32 -17.20 -26.07
N LEU A 793 -18.13 -18.25 -26.28
CA LEU A 793 -17.74 -19.61 -25.89
C LEU A 793 -16.62 -20.14 -26.80
N GLU A 794 -16.71 -19.73 -28.06
CA GLU A 794 -15.83 -20.11 -29.16
C GLU A 794 -14.39 -19.64 -28.92
N ASP A 795 -14.21 -18.49 -28.24
CA ASP A 795 -12.90 -17.99 -27.80
C ASP A 795 -12.11 -19.01 -26.97
N TYR A 796 -12.79 -19.93 -26.30
CA TYR A 796 -12.22 -20.97 -25.43
C TYR A 796 -12.36 -22.39 -26.01
N GLY A 797 -12.65 -22.53 -27.31
CA GLY A 797 -12.78 -23.84 -27.97
C GLY A 797 -14.02 -24.64 -27.53
N LEU A 798 -14.99 -23.98 -26.89
CA LEU A 798 -16.24 -24.57 -26.42
C LEU A 798 -17.37 -24.33 -27.42
N THR A 799 -18.27 -25.31 -27.54
CA THR A 799 -19.53 -25.15 -28.28
C THR A 799 -20.72 -25.40 -27.34
N PRO A 800 -21.91 -24.86 -27.64
CA PRO A 800 -23.12 -25.14 -26.86
C PRO A 800 -23.38 -26.63 -26.66
N GLU A 801 -23.10 -27.47 -27.66
CA GLU A 801 -23.29 -28.92 -27.61
C GLU A 801 -22.35 -29.57 -26.60
N LYS A 802 -21.05 -29.24 -26.64
CA LYS A 802 -20.05 -29.74 -25.68
C LYS A 802 -20.43 -29.34 -24.25
N VAL A 803 -20.83 -28.09 -24.07
CA VAL A 803 -21.23 -27.56 -22.76
C VAL A 803 -22.51 -28.25 -22.27
N ASN A 804 -23.55 -28.36 -23.10
CA ASN A 804 -24.79 -29.01 -22.69
C ASN A 804 -24.61 -30.50 -22.38
N ALA A 805 -23.73 -31.19 -23.10
CA ALA A 805 -23.39 -32.59 -22.84
C ALA A 805 -22.68 -32.77 -21.50
N ALA A 806 -21.68 -31.93 -21.19
CA ALA A 806 -20.95 -31.99 -19.92
C ALA A 806 -21.84 -31.69 -18.71
N PHE A 807 -22.85 -30.81 -18.86
CA PHE A 807 -23.78 -30.44 -17.78
C PHE A 807 -25.13 -31.17 -17.86
N ALA A 808 -25.22 -32.31 -18.55
CA ALA A 808 -26.50 -32.98 -18.81
C ALA A 808 -27.28 -33.28 -17.51
N ARG A 809 -26.64 -33.89 -16.52
CA ARG A 809 -27.27 -34.22 -15.23
C ARG A 809 -27.80 -32.99 -14.50
N TYR A 810 -27.02 -31.91 -14.46
CA TYR A 810 -27.47 -30.63 -13.89
C TYR A 810 -28.65 -30.02 -14.66
N ARG A 811 -28.66 -30.12 -16.00
CA ARG A 811 -29.76 -29.63 -16.83
C ARG A 811 -31.05 -30.41 -16.60
N ASP A 812 -30.95 -31.73 -16.44
CA ASP A 812 -32.10 -32.58 -16.13
C ASP A 812 -32.64 -32.23 -14.74
N PHE A 813 -31.75 -32.12 -13.74
CA PHE A 813 -32.08 -31.72 -12.37
C PHE A 813 -32.87 -30.40 -12.28
N ILE A 814 -32.47 -29.35 -13.00
CA ILE A 814 -33.20 -28.07 -12.98
C ILE A 814 -34.53 -28.15 -13.74
N THR A 815 -34.60 -28.97 -14.79
CA THR A 815 -35.81 -29.13 -15.61
C THR A 815 -36.89 -29.86 -14.83
N ASP A 816 -36.53 -30.94 -14.13
CA ASP A 816 -37.43 -31.73 -13.28
C ASP A 816 -38.04 -30.89 -12.15
N ARG A 817 -37.35 -29.81 -11.75
CA ARG A 817 -37.79 -28.85 -10.72
C ARG A 817 -38.53 -27.64 -11.28
N GLY A 818 -38.79 -27.61 -12.60
CA GLY A 818 -39.51 -26.51 -13.25
C GLY A 818 -38.72 -25.19 -13.32
N ILE A 819 -37.40 -25.23 -13.12
CA ILE A 819 -36.55 -24.03 -13.14
C ILE A 819 -36.18 -23.72 -14.60
N ARG A 820 -36.62 -22.57 -15.11
CA ARG A 820 -36.39 -22.16 -16.52
C ARG A 820 -34.91 -21.85 -16.78
N SER A 821 -34.29 -22.41 -17.82
CA SER A 821 -32.84 -22.17 -18.05
C SER A 821 -32.53 -20.93 -18.91
N SER A 822 -33.53 -20.30 -19.54
CA SER A 822 -33.38 -19.09 -20.38
C SER A 822 -34.71 -18.33 -20.54
N ARG A 823 -34.66 -17.07 -21.00
CA ARG A 823 -35.85 -16.34 -21.47
C ARG A 823 -36.39 -17.05 -22.72
N SER A 824 -37.65 -17.43 -22.69
CA SER A 824 -38.39 -18.00 -23.83
C SER A 824 -38.42 -17.05 -25.02
#